data_AF-A2EE67-F1
#
_entry.id   AF-A2EE67-F1
#
_cell.length_a   1.000
_cell.length_b   1.000
_cell.length_c   1.000
_cell.angle_alpha   90.00
_cell.angle_beta   90.00
_cell.angle_gamma   90.00
#
_symmetry.space_group_name_H-M   'P 1'
#
loop_
_entity.id
_entity.type
_entity.pdbx_description
1 polymer ?
#
loop_
_entity_poly.entity_id
_entity_poly.type
_entity_poly.pdbx_seq_one_letter_code
_entity_poly.pdbx_strand_id
1 'polypeptide(L)'
;MTIVSQNTFDNPDLVQNIIQNGIKTIVISGPDITNVVKGDWALVIEKIYFRSSITEIPDALFYNSKTIREVVLDKSVKRIQTTAFARSTISKINLENVEYIEDNAFSECANLETISVNYQTSSGVFSMSGLTSIKFLDNAVSVPQRMCMNCYNLKTVKLNPSIIEIESEAFSGCFKLDTIEFNGAPIQAINDGAFIQTYNLKNFVIQSTVEKVGPNAFENSGLTEVTIEDHKEMLNLGEICFNGCSYLKTIKIGKNISINNAESVFSGCYALTEIEFQNDIEMIGTNCFMNCAKLKTVKITGITFLSESCFYRCVSLEYINLSSATFFDDDCFAFCFNLDTDIPEVFTARDNSFKWCSKLKIKDFNGECSGKSTFMYCNSLTEINIINNKVTSESTFAACENLEKVTILSDKIIIGKNCFMGCFKLKKLVYSGEMSAISSNAFYGCPIEGEFVLNLQTFGLISRCVAFAKITSVYINTPQLLDPSSFFYKCQDLKTIRIGSETTSFAGILFEDCQNIENIVIESGNSNFVFENNILYSNDKKILYFYLPKNTATEYNVPQSVVSISRGCFNNNNYLEKITIDHQCSLGKYMFLECQNLQKFNYNPKIGYLSFYQKMFYNCFNLEKVYSSIPVDAVEEYSFYNCTNLKEINLGTVISIKANSFENCENLEEVDITNCITIGVSAFTKCLNLKKVTFSSNLETISKFSFRFTNLENVEFPKGSKVNVYDGSFCYIDHIHDFRVNSDFFIISESSLCGTRVDNFYFPATLTRFPGEALASLSNRPKVNIDPNNPNFVVQDEIVYEKNTGTFVFNINFGEDGGTIEIPPYVRYMEYGSVVTTSFLDMNTGRIVSRGATTLIVPESVKEIDENIIVLPNNIYHMCFKGRYFVDNSQSSDTANPYIYVTENYKIPYFAKQIPLRIPCGTVEFSSLSFRNVFGLSKTEIFMIIVILLVSFALISFIAYFLYKYKQLCKKKKQEKPNGLKGVPYSDDEPDV
;
A
#
# COMPACT_ATOMS: atom_id res chain seq x y z
N MET A 1 -13.48 62.46 -24.48
CA MET A 1 -13.09 62.73 -25.88
C MET A 1 -14.16 62.18 -26.81
N THR A 2 -14.54 62.91 -27.85
CA THR A 2 -15.46 62.41 -28.89
C THR A 2 -14.67 62.10 -30.15
N ILE A 3 -14.77 60.87 -30.65
CA ILE A 3 -14.16 60.40 -31.90
C ILE A 3 -15.22 60.45 -32.99
N VAL A 4 -14.98 61.27 -34.02
CA VAL A 4 -15.92 61.53 -35.12
C VAL A 4 -15.41 61.10 -36.50
N SER A 5 -14.16 60.62 -36.59
CA SER A 5 -13.54 60.17 -37.85
C SER A 5 -12.71 58.91 -37.64
N GLN A 6 -12.77 57.97 -38.60
CA GLN A 6 -12.06 56.68 -38.59
C GLN A 6 -10.53 56.86 -38.41
N ASN A 7 -9.94 57.84 -39.10
CA ASN A 7 -8.49 58.12 -39.08
C ASN A 7 -7.96 58.49 -37.68
N THR A 8 -8.84 58.77 -36.72
CA THR A 8 -8.44 59.06 -35.33
C THR A 8 -7.79 57.84 -34.68
N PHE A 9 -8.23 56.62 -35.02
CA PHE A 9 -7.65 55.39 -34.49
C PHE A 9 -6.25 55.10 -35.03
N ASP A 10 -5.91 55.63 -36.21
CA ASP A 10 -4.60 55.50 -36.84
C ASP A 10 -3.58 56.54 -36.32
N ASN A 11 -4.00 57.47 -35.45
CA ASN A 11 -3.12 58.48 -34.89
C ASN A 11 -2.19 57.86 -33.81
N PRO A 12 -0.86 57.80 -34.03
CA PRO A 12 0.08 57.21 -33.07
C PRO A 12 0.10 57.92 -31.71
N ASP A 13 -0.30 59.20 -31.65
CA ASP A 13 -0.32 59.99 -30.42
C ASP A 13 -1.63 59.87 -29.63
N LEU A 14 -2.62 59.09 -30.11
CA LEU A 14 -3.93 58.97 -29.47
C LEU A 14 -3.83 58.55 -28.00
N VAL A 15 -3.00 57.55 -27.71
CA VAL A 15 -2.79 57.02 -26.35
C VAL A 15 -2.13 58.07 -25.45
N GLN A 16 -1.09 58.74 -25.95
CA GLN A 16 -0.41 59.80 -25.21
C GLN A 16 -1.36 60.96 -24.91
N ASN A 17 -2.20 61.33 -25.87
CA ASN A 17 -3.21 62.38 -25.69
C ASN A 17 -4.25 62.00 -24.62
N ILE A 18 -4.72 60.74 -24.64
CA ILE A 18 -5.64 60.21 -23.62
C ILE A 18 -5.01 60.29 -22.23
N ILE A 19 -3.76 59.85 -22.09
CA ILE A 19 -3.04 59.84 -20.80
C ILE A 19 -2.75 61.26 -20.32
N GLN A 20 -2.15 62.12 -21.16
CA GLN A 20 -1.77 63.49 -20.79
C GLN A 20 -2.96 64.34 -20.38
N ASN A 21 -4.10 64.18 -21.04
CA ASN A 21 -5.32 64.93 -20.76
C ASN A 21 -6.24 64.23 -19.74
N GLY A 22 -5.81 63.13 -19.12
CA GLY A 22 -6.58 62.41 -18.10
C GLY A 22 -7.94 61.93 -18.61
N ILE A 23 -8.03 61.54 -19.88
CA ILE A 23 -9.30 61.22 -20.54
C ILE A 23 -9.76 59.83 -20.11
N LYS A 24 -10.81 59.78 -19.30
CA LYS A 24 -11.41 58.53 -18.81
C LYS A 24 -12.57 58.04 -19.67
N THR A 25 -13.17 58.91 -20.49
CA THR A 25 -14.38 58.62 -21.25
C THR A 25 -14.22 58.93 -22.73
N ILE A 26 -14.54 57.95 -23.58
CA ILE A 26 -14.60 58.08 -25.04
C ILE A 26 -16.05 57.98 -25.53
N VAL A 27 -16.41 58.82 -26.49
CA VAL A 27 -17.67 58.73 -27.24
C VAL A 27 -17.32 58.55 -28.71
N ILE A 28 -17.70 57.44 -29.32
CA ILE A 28 -17.53 57.22 -30.76
C ILE A 28 -18.87 57.56 -31.42
N SER A 29 -18.90 58.55 -32.32
CA SER A 29 -20.15 59.05 -32.91
C SER A 29 -20.01 59.57 -34.35
N GLY A 30 -18.96 59.14 -35.07
CA GLY A 30 -18.74 59.54 -36.45
C GLY A 30 -19.64 58.74 -37.41
N PRO A 31 -20.37 59.40 -38.33
CA PRO A 31 -21.24 58.70 -39.27
C PRO A 31 -20.46 57.75 -40.21
N ASP A 32 -19.18 58.05 -40.45
CA ASP A 32 -18.29 57.25 -41.31
C ASP A 32 -17.52 56.15 -40.55
N ILE A 33 -17.69 56.03 -39.22
CA ILE A 33 -17.00 55.01 -38.41
C ILE A 33 -17.81 53.71 -38.45
N THR A 34 -17.49 52.84 -39.40
CA THR A 34 -18.18 51.55 -39.54
C THR A 34 -17.55 50.43 -38.70
N ASN A 35 -16.24 50.52 -38.38
CA ASN A 35 -15.50 49.53 -37.59
C ASN A 35 -14.53 50.19 -36.61
N VAL A 36 -14.43 49.67 -35.38
CA VAL A 36 -13.49 50.18 -34.36
C VAL A 36 -12.21 49.36 -34.35
N VAL A 37 -11.06 49.96 -34.68
CA VAL A 37 -9.80 49.21 -34.66
C VAL A 37 -9.26 49.12 -33.24
N LYS A 38 -8.88 47.90 -32.83
CA LYS A 38 -8.21 47.67 -31.53
C LYS A 38 -6.90 48.44 -31.47
N GLY A 39 -6.69 49.15 -30.37
CA GLY A 39 -5.42 49.80 -30.06
C GLY A 39 -5.24 49.99 -28.56
N ASP A 40 -4.04 50.37 -28.13
CA ASP A 40 -3.68 50.52 -26.72
C ASP A 40 -4.55 51.54 -25.97
N TRP A 41 -5.24 52.43 -26.71
CA TRP A 41 -6.23 53.36 -26.16
C TRP A 41 -7.35 52.64 -25.38
N ALA A 42 -7.71 51.41 -25.76
CA ALA A 42 -8.74 50.61 -25.10
C ALA A 42 -8.30 50.09 -23.71
N LEU A 43 -6.98 50.07 -23.43
CA LEU A 43 -6.43 49.63 -22.14
C LEU A 43 -6.34 50.76 -21.10
N VAL A 44 -6.58 52.01 -21.50
CA VAL A 44 -6.39 53.19 -20.63
C VAL A 44 -7.69 53.94 -20.30
N ILE A 45 -8.83 53.54 -20.85
CA ILE A 45 -10.12 54.22 -20.65
C ILE A 45 -11.03 53.49 -19.66
N GLU A 46 -11.83 54.26 -18.92
CA GLU A 46 -12.77 53.73 -17.93
C GLU A 46 -14.19 53.57 -18.47
N LYS A 47 -14.58 54.40 -19.44
CA LYS A 47 -15.94 54.40 -19.99
C LYS A 47 -15.97 54.68 -21.48
N ILE A 48 -16.85 53.99 -22.21
CA ILE A 48 -17.04 54.21 -23.63
C ILE A 48 -18.52 54.23 -24.03
N TYR A 49 -18.85 55.13 -24.96
CA TYR A 49 -20.14 55.19 -25.64
C TYR A 49 -19.94 54.89 -27.12
N PHE A 50 -20.55 53.82 -27.61
CA PHE A 50 -20.69 53.55 -29.05
C PHE A 50 -21.99 54.22 -29.52
N ARG A 51 -21.93 55.22 -30.39
CA ARG A 51 -23.10 55.96 -30.93
C ARG A 51 -23.16 55.84 -32.46
N SER A 52 -24.36 55.56 -32.97
CA SER A 52 -24.82 55.50 -34.37
C SER A 52 -23.77 55.36 -35.49
N SER A 53 -23.65 54.13 -36.02
CA SER A 53 -23.04 53.66 -37.31
C SER A 53 -22.33 52.31 -37.12
N ILE A 54 -21.94 52.00 -35.87
CA ILE A 54 -21.23 50.78 -35.48
C ILE A 54 -22.22 49.63 -35.29
N THR A 55 -21.97 48.52 -35.99
CA THR A 55 -22.79 47.31 -35.94
C THR A 55 -22.19 46.20 -35.10
N GLU A 56 -20.88 46.23 -34.85
CA GLU A 56 -20.18 45.18 -34.09
C GLU A 56 -19.06 45.71 -33.19
N ILE A 57 -18.82 44.98 -32.09
CA ILE A 57 -17.63 45.13 -31.25
C ILE A 57 -16.61 44.08 -31.68
N PRO A 58 -15.40 44.48 -32.12
CA PRO A 58 -14.43 43.56 -32.68
C PRO A 58 -13.71 42.70 -31.65
N ASP A 59 -13.11 41.62 -32.15
CA ASP A 59 -12.35 40.65 -31.36
C ASP A 59 -11.29 41.33 -30.51
N ALA A 60 -11.22 40.87 -29.26
CA ALA A 60 -10.23 41.27 -28.27
C ALA A 60 -10.08 42.78 -28.03
N LEU A 61 -11.06 43.63 -28.40
CA LEU A 61 -10.95 45.09 -28.30
C LEU A 61 -10.55 45.57 -26.90
N PHE A 62 -11.19 45.03 -25.86
CA PHE A 62 -10.93 45.31 -24.45
C PHE A 62 -10.32 44.10 -23.70
N TYR A 63 -9.74 43.15 -24.44
CA TYR A 63 -9.09 41.99 -23.83
C TYR A 63 -8.07 42.41 -22.77
N ASN A 64 -8.17 41.82 -21.57
CA ASN A 64 -7.31 42.09 -20.42
C ASN A 64 -7.29 43.56 -19.95
N SER A 65 -8.28 44.37 -20.35
CA SER A 65 -8.36 45.78 -19.94
C SER A 65 -8.66 45.91 -18.44
N LYS A 66 -7.71 46.47 -17.69
CA LYS A 66 -7.81 46.68 -16.23
C LYS A 66 -8.52 47.99 -15.84
N THR A 67 -8.87 48.81 -16.82
CA THR A 67 -9.42 50.16 -16.64
C THR A 67 -10.89 50.27 -17.03
N ILE A 68 -11.35 49.53 -18.06
CA ILE A 68 -12.74 49.63 -18.51
C ILE A 68 -13.73 49.22 -17.40
N ARG A 69 -14.76 50.05 -17.16
CA ARG A 69 -15.80 49.81 -16.15
C ARG A 69 -17.20 49.80 -16.74
N GLU A 70 -17.48 50.69 -17.69
CA GLU A 70 -18.81 50.87 -18.29
C GLU A 70 -18.74 51.02 -19.81
N VAL A 71 -19.56 50.23 -20.50
CA VAL A 71 -19.73 50.30 -21.96
C VAL A 71 -21.20 50.56 -22.26
N VAL A 72 -21.47 51.64 -22.98
CA VAL A 72 -22.81 52.02 -23.42
C VAL A 72 -22.92 51.75 -24.91
N LEU A 73 -23.79 50.81 -25.28
CA LEU A 73 -24.02 50.39 -26.67
C LEU A 73 -25.21 51.14 -27.28
N ASP A 74 -25.08 51.58 -28.52
CA ASP A 74 -26.22 52.00 -29.36
C ASP A 74 -27.05 50.78 -29.77
N LYS A 75 -28.33 50.99 -30.10
CA LYS A 75 -29.21 49.94 -30.65
C LYS A 75 -28.71 49.35 -31.97
N SER A 76 -27.81 50.04 -32.69
CA SER A 76 -27.19 49.54 -33.91
C SER A 76 -26.18 48.42 -33.68
N VAL A 77 -25.63 48.28 -32.45
CA VAL A 77 -24.64 47.24 -32.15
C VAL A 77 -25.35 45.90 -32.01
N LYS A 78 -25.14 45.02 -32.98
CA LYS A 78 -25.77 43.69 -33.08
C LYS A 78 -24.84 42.53 -32.77
N ARG A 79 -23.52 42.71 -32.85
CA ARG A 79 -22.55 41.63 -32.64
C ARG A 79 -21.44 42.01 -31.67
N ILE A 80 -21.05 41.10 -30.79
CA ILE A 80 -19.82 41.19 -29.99
C ILE A 80 -18.97 39.98 -30.34
N GLN A 81 -17.78 40.24 -30.88
CA GLN A 81 -16.88 39.20 -31.36
C GLN A 81 -16.10 38.53 -30.22
N THR A 82 -15.39 37.47 -30.60
CA THR A 82 -14.62 36.58 -29.72
C THR A 82 -13.78 37.39 -28.73
N THR A 83 -13.74 36.98 -27.47
CA THR A 83 -12.90 37.59 -26.40
C THR A 83 -12.94 39.13 -26.23
N ALA A 84 -13.91 39.85 -26.81
CA ALA A 84 -13.92 41.30 -26.90
C ALA A 84 -13.73 42.02 -25.56
N PHE A 85 -14.24 41.45 -24.47
CA PHE A 85 -14.12 41.95 -23.10
C PHE A 85 -13.44 40.95 -22.15
N ALA A 86 -12.89 39.85 -22.64
CA ALA A 86 -12.37 38.79 -21.77
C ALA A 86 -11.25 39.32 -20.87
N ARG A 87 -11.22 38.88 -19.60
CA ARG A 87 -10.27 39.32 -18.55
C ARG A 87 -10.30 40.83 -18.25
N SER A 88 -11.34 41.52 -18.72
CA SER A 88 -11.52 42.94 -18.44
C SER A 88 -12.20 43.17 -17.10
N THR A 89 -12.21 44.43 -16.68
CA THR A 89 -12.76 44.88 -15.39
C THR A 89 -14.15 45.49 -15.53
N ILE A 90 -14.80 45.23 -16.68
CA ILE A 90 -16.14 45.72 -16.98
C ILE A 90 -17.14 45.28 -15.91
N SER A 91 -17.95 46.24 -15.47
CA SER A 91 -18.96 46.05 -14.42
C SER A 91 -20.38 46.36 -14.92
N LYS A 92 -20.49 47.15 -15.99
CA LYS A 92 -21.78 47.62 -16.50
C LYS A 92 -21.82 47.64 -18.02
N ILE A 93 -22.75 46.88 -18.58
CA ILE A 93 -23.07 46.84 -20.00
C ILE A 93 -24.52 46.35 -20.16
N ASN A 94 -25.29 46.96 -21.08
CA ASN A 94 -26.62 46.47 -21.44
C ASN A 94 -26.51 45.63 -22.72
N LEU A 95 -26.87 44.35 -22.60
CA LEU A 95 -26.91 43.37 -23.68
C LEU A 95 -28.36 42.98 -24.00
N GLU A 96 -29.28 43.92 -24.22
CA GLU A 96 -30.64 43.60 -24.68
C GLU A 96 -30.79 43.67 -26.22
N ASN A 97 -29.97 44.47 -26.91
CA ASN A 97 -30.09 44.77 -28.35
C ASN A 97 -29.08 44.04 -29.28
N VAL A 98 -28.13 43.30 -28.71
CA VAL A 98 -26.94 42.66 -29.34
C VAL A 98 -27.23 41.24 -29.88
N GLU A 99 -27.79 41.08 -31.06
CA GLU A 99 -28.19 39.79 -31.66
C GLU A 99 -27.20 38.59 -31.65
N TYR A 100 -25.89 38.77 -31.51
CA TYR A 100 -24.92 37.67 -31.48
C TYR A 100 -23.70 37.97 -30.59
N ILE A 101 -23.33 37.03 -29.71
CA ILE A 101 -22.13 37.13 -28.87
C ILE A 101 -21.26 35.88 -29.07
N GLU A 102 -20.05 36.08 -29.54
CA GLU A 102 -19.10 35.02 -29.84
C GLU A 102 -18.37 34.46 -28.62
N ASP A 103 -17.53 33.45 -28.87
CA ASP A 103 -16.85 32.65 -27.86
C ASP A 103 -16.09 33.53 -26.85
N ASN A 104 -16.30 33.22 -25.57
CA ASN A 104 -15.56 33.81 -24.45
C ASN A 104 -15.59 35.35 -24.38
N ALA A 105 -16.53 36.03 -25.05
CA ALA A 105 -16.53 37.49 -25.16
C ALA A 105 -16.45 38.22 -23.80
N PHE A 106 -17.02 37.66 -22.74
CA PHE A 106 -17.00 38.20 -21.37
C PHE A 106 -16.37 37.22 -20.36
N SER A 107 -15.53 36.29 -20.83
CA SER A 107 -14.86 35.32 -19.95
C SER A 107 -13.93 36.03 -18.96
N GLU A 108 -13.86 35.54 -17.72
CA GLU A 108 -13.04 36.09 -16.62
C GLU A 108 -13.36 37.57 -16.27
N CYS A 109 -14.57 38.07 -16.60
CA CYS A 109 -15.03 39.41 -16.21
C CYS A 109 -15.53 39.43 -14.75
N ALA A 110 -14.60 39.48 -13.80
CA ALA A 110 -14.88 39.31 -12.36
C ALA A 110 -15.79 40.38 -11.72
N ASN A 111 -15.97 41.55 -12.35
CA ASN A 111 -16.78 42.66 -11.82
C ASN A 111 -18.20 42.72 -12.42
N LEU A 112 -18.54 41.82 -13.34
CA LEU A 112 -19.85 41.81 -13.99
C LEU A 112 -20.85 41.09 -13.08
N GLU A 113 -21.83 41.81 -12.52
CA GLU A 113 -22.71 41.23 -11.49
C GLU A 113 -24.03 40.66 -12.03
N THR A 114 -24.67 41.32 -12.98
CA THR A 114 -25.98 40.91 -13.51
C THR A 114 -26.07 41.17 -15.00
N ILE A 115 -26.64 40.24 -15.76
CA ILE A 115 -26.83 40.37 -17.20
C ILE A 115 -28.21 39.87 -17.63
N SER A 116 -28.81 40.56 -18.61
CA SER A 116 -29.90 40.04 -19.42
C SER A 116 -29.39 39.78 -20.85
N VAL A 117 -29.71 38.63 -21.44
CA VAL A 117 -29.30 38.22 -22.79
C VAL A 117 -30.50 37.84 -23.64
N ASN A 118 -30.42 38.04 -24.96
CA ASN A 118 -31.57 37.95 -25.86
C ASN A 118 -31.28 37.13 -27.14
N TYR A 119 -30.27 36.25 -27.20
CA TYR A 119 -29.77 35.75 -28.50
C TYR A 119 -28.92 34.47 -28.45
N GLN A 120 -28.62 33.93 -29.64
CA GLN A 120 -27.63 32.87 -29.85
C GLN A 120 -26.25 33.35 -29.39
N THR A 121 -25.75 32.76 -28.31
CA THR A 121 -24.37 32.99 -27.88
C THR A 121 -23.53 31.76 -28.20
N SER A 122 -22.25 31.94 -28.49
CA SER A 122 -21.33 30.83 -28.66
C SER A 122 -20.83 30.30 -27.30
N SER A 123 -19.79 29.49 -27.27
CA SER A 123 -19.31 28.80 -26.08
C SER A 123 -18.62 29.75 -25.09
N GLY A 124 -18.84 29.53 -23.79
CA GLY A 124 -18.02 30.13 -22.74
C GLY A 124 -18.19 31.65 -22.54
N VAL A 125 -19.24 32.27 -23.07
CA VAL A 125 -19.39 33.74 -23.12
C VAL A 125 -19.14 34.43 -21.78
N PHE A 126 -19.67 33.92 -20.68
CA PHE A 126 -19.51 34.48 -19.33
C PHE A 126 -18.71 33.56 -18.39
N SER A 127 -17.94 32.61 -18.92
CA SER A 127 -17.15 31.67 -18.11
C SER A 127 -16.25 32.43 -17.12
N MET A 128 -16.17 31.97 -15.87
CA MET A 128 -15.36 32.57 -14.79
C MET A 128 -15.67 34.04 -14.50
N SER A 129 -16.86 34.54 -14.88
CA SER A 129 -17.28 35.92 -14.60
C SER A 129 -17.80 36.09 -13.16
N GLY A 130 -17.96 37.35 -12.75
CA GLY A 130 -18.48 37.73 -11.42
C GLY A 130 -19.99 37.59 -11.25
N LEU A 131 -20.71 37.00 -12.22
CA LEU A 131 -22.16 37.05 -12.28
C LEU A 131 -22.79 36.48 -11.00
N THR A 132 -23.82 37.17 -10.52
CA THR A 132 -24.70 36.75 -9.42
C THR A 132 -26.08 36.33 -9.93
N SER A 133 -26.50 36.88 -11.08
CA SER A 133 -27.77 36.57 -11.73
C SER A 133 -27.67 36.73 -13.24
N ILE A 134 -28.33 35.83 -13.97
CA ILE A 134 -28.50 35.93 -15.42
C ILE A 134 -29.97 35.72 -15.82
N LYS A 135 -30.47 36.55 -16.73
CA LYS A 135 -31.82 36.47 -17.28
C LYS A 135 -31.79 36.29 -18.80
N PHE A 136 -32.50 35.28 -19.28
CA PHE A 136 -32.73 35.08 -20.70
C PHE A 136 -34.01 35.79 -21.14
N LEU A 137 -33.96 36.48 -22.27
CA LEU A 137 -35.08 37.19 -22.92
C LEU A 137 -35.60 36.35 -24.10
N ASP A 138 -36.79 36.68 -24.59
CA ASP A 138 -37.69 35.81 -25.37
C ASP A 138 -37.09 35.11 -26.62
N ASN A 139 -36.00 35.63 -27.20
CA ASN A 139 -35.39 35.07 -28.41
C ASN A 139 -34.30 34.01 -28.16
N ALA A 140 -33.87 33.77 -26.92
CA ALA A 140 -32.89 32.71 -26.64
C ALA A 140 -33.55 31.33 -26.63
N VAL A 141 -33.02 30.38 -27.41
CA VAL A 141 -33.60 29.02 -27.63
C VAL A 141 -32.82 27.93 -26.88
N SER A 142 -31.55 28.15 -26.56
CA SER A 142 -30.74 27.28 -25.72
C SER A 142 -29.93 28.08 -24.70
N VAL A 143 -29.43 27.40 -23.67
CA VAL A 143 -28.33 27.88 -22.82
C VAL A 143 -27.03 27.29 -23.39
N PRO A 144 -26.14 28.09 -23.99
CA PRO A 144 -25.01 27.55 -24.72
C PRO A 144 -23.91 26.90 -23.88
N GLN A 145 -23.11 26.07 -24.54
CA GLN A 145 -22.03 25.31 -23.91
C GLN A 145 -21.11 26.22 -23.08
N ARG A 146 -20.79 25.80 -21.84
CA ARG A 146 -19.90 26.51 -20.90
C ARG A 146 -20.27 27.97 -20.60
N MET A 147 -21.47 28.43 -20.97
CA MET A 147 -21.82 29.86 -20.95
C MET A 147 -21.50 30.54 -19.62
N CYS A 148 -21.83 29.90 -18.50
CA CYS A 148 -21.57 30.39 -17.15
C CYS A 148 -20.64 29.45 -16.35
N MET A 149 -19.81 28.64 -17.02
CA MET A 149 -18.88 27.72 -16.34
C MET A 149 -18.03 28.49 -15.31
N ASN A 150 -17.88 27.96 -14.10
CA ASN A 150 -17.10 28.54 -13.01
C ASN A 150 -17.52 29.97 -12.60
N CYS A 151 -18.78 30.37 -12.83
CA CYS A 151 -19.34 31.59 -12.24
C CYS A 151 -19.62 31.35 -10.74
N TYR A 152 -18.57 31.40 -9.91
CA TYR A 152 -18.62 31.02 -8.49
C TYR A 152 -19.59 31.84 -7.63
N ASN A 153 -20.03 33.01 -8.12
CA ASN A 153 -20.98 33.88 -7.44
C ASN A 153 -22.42 33.77 -7.96
N LEU A 154 -22.67 32.99 -9.01
CA LEU A 154 -23.99 32.89 -9.65
C LEU A 154 -24.95 32.22 -8.67
N LYS A 155 -26.06 32.89 -8.38
CA LYS A 155 -27.11 32.40 -7.46
C LYS A 155 -28.39 32.02 -8.19
N THR A 156 -28.79 32.83 -9.17
CA THR A 156 -30.09 32.69 -9.83
C THR A 156 -29.95 32.69 -11.35
N VAL A 157 -30.61 31.76 -12.02
CA VAL A 157 -30.77 31.72 -13.48
C VAL A 157 -32.25 31.85 -13.81
N LYS A 158 -32.61 32.79 -14.68
CA LYS A 158 -34.00 32.98 -15.15
C LYS A 158 -34.09 32.63 -16.62
N LEU A 159 -34.68 31.48 -16.93
CA LEU A 159 -34.94 31.04 -18.30
C LEU A 159 -36.15 31.77 -18.88
N ASN A 160 -36.34 31.68 -20.20
CA ASN A 160 -37.52 32.18 -20.91
C ASN A 160 -38.31 30.98 -21.49
N PRO A 161 -39.59 31.16 -21.89
CA PRO A 161 -40.43 30.08 -22.42
C PRO A 161 -39.96 29.41 -23.74
N SER A 162 -39.04 30.04 -24.48
CA SER A 162 -38.48 29.54 -25.74
C SER A 162 -37.27 28.62 -25.55
N ILE A 163 -36.68 28.56 -24.34
CA ILE A 163 -35.51 27.70 -24.07
C ILE A 163 -35.93 26.24 -24.05
N ILE A 164 -35.31 25.44 -24.92
CA ILE A 164 -35.53 24.00 -25.03
C ILE A 164 -34.30 23.17 -24.62
N GLU A 165 -33.12 23.76 -24.55
CA GLU A 165 -31.88 23.00 -24.32
C GLU A 165 -30.94 23.71 -23.36
N ILE A 166 -30.34 22.95 -22.46
CA ILE A 166 -29.22 23.37 -21.61
C ILE A 166 -27.99 22.58 -22.05
N GLU A 167 -27.07 23.25 -22.73
CA GLU A 167 -25.91 22.61 -23.36
C GLU A 167 -24.82 22.23 -22.34
N SER A 168 -23.82 21.48 -22.81
CA SER A 168 -22.81 20.88 -21.96
C SER A 168 -22.06 21.91 -21.11
N GLU A 169 -21.85 21.57 -19.83
CA GLU A 169 -21.12 22.39 -18.86
C GLU A 169 -21.65 23.83 -18.66
N ALA A 170 -22.87 24.14 -19.12
CA ALA A 170 -23.43 25.50 -19.11
C ALA A 170 -23.32 26.22 -17.75
N PHE A 171 -23.54 25.49 -16.66
CA PHE A 171 -23.46 25.98 -15.27
C PHE A 171 -22.50 25.15 -14.40
N SER A 172 -21.56 24.43 -15.02
CA SER A 172 -20.54 23.65 -14.30
C SER A 172 -19.73 24.57 -13.37
N GLY A 173 -19.47 24.15 -12.13
CA GLY A 173 -18.70 24.93 -11.16
C GLY A 173 -19.40 26.17 -10.60
N CYS A 174 -20.71 26.35 -10.84
CA CYS A 174 -21.50 27.43 -10.23
C CYS A 174 -21.85 27.10 -8.77
N PHE A 175 -20.86 27.14 -7.87
CA PHE A 175 -20.97 26.65 -6.49
C PHE A 175 -22.11 27.29 -5.67
N LYS A 176 -22.46 28.55 -5.97
CA LYS A 176 -23.51 29.30 -5.27
C LYS A 176 -24.89 29.23 -5.94
N LEU A 177 -25.03 28.54 -7.08
CA LEU A 177 -26.29 28.48 -7.82
C LEU A 177 -27.33 27.80 -6.94
N ASP A 178 -28.38 28.54 -6.58
CA ASP A 178 -29.43 28.08 -5.67
C ASP A 178 -30.75 27.81 -6.40
N THR A 179 -31.06 28.59 -7.44
CA THR A 179 -32.37 28.60 -8.08
C THR A 179 -32.26 28.72 -9.60
N ILE A 180 -33.00 27.88 -10.30
CA ILE A 180 -33.27 28.00 -11.74
C ILE A 180 -34.77 28.23 -11.91
N GLU A 181 -35.13 29.42 -12.39
CA GLU A 181 -36.51 29.77 -12.70
C GLU A 181 -36.80 29.40 -14.16
N PHE A 182 -37.49 28.28 -14.38
CA PHE A 182 -37.80 27.79 -15.73
C PHE A 182 -38.76 28.71 -16.51
N ASN A 183 -39.63 29.46 -15.83
CA ASN A 183 -40.57 30.41 -16.46
C ASN A 183 -41.35 29.86 -17.67
N GLY A 184 -41.76 28.59 -17.62
CA GLY A 184 -42.48 27.93 -18.71
C GLY A 184 -41.61 27.36 -19.84
N ALA A 185 -40.28 27.39 -19.70
CA ALA A 185 -39.34 26.72 -20.62
C ALA A 185 -39.64 25.20 -20.68
N PRO A 186 -39.91 24.63 -21.87
CA PRO A 186 -40.13 23.20 -22.07
C PRO A 186 -38.81 22.51 -22.41
N ILE A 187 -37.98 22.25 -21.40
CA ILE A 187 -36.64 21.68 -21.61
C ILE A 187 -36.76 20.29 -22.24
N GLN A 188 -36.10 20.10 -23.37
CA GLN A 188 -35.97 18.86 -24.14
C GLN A 188 -34.64 18.17 -23.86
N ALA A 189 -33.56 18.91 -23.60
CA ALA A 189 -32.25 18.32 -23.33
C ALA A 189 -31.50 19.03 -22.20
N ILE A 190 -30.95 18.21 -21.29
CA ILE A 190 -29.98 18.62 -20.28
C ILE A 190 -28.70 17.88 -20.61
N ASN A 191 -27.75 18.54 -21.26
CA ASN A 191 -26.56 17.90 -21.78
C ASN A 191 -25.46 17.70 -20.73
N ASP A 192 -24.39 17.06 -21.19
CA ASP A 192 -23.30 16.53 -20.40
C ASP A 192 -22.73 17.58 -19.45
N GLY A 193 -22.73 17.26 -18.16
CA GLY A 193 -22.14 18.12 -17.15
C GLY A 193 -22.80 19.50 -16.93
N ALA A 194 -24.03 19.72 -17.40
CA ALA A 194 -24.70 21.02 -17.34
C ALA A 194 -24.66 21.69 -15.94
N PHE A 195 -24.74 20.91 -14.87
CA PHE A 195 -24.81 21.35 -13.48
C PHE A 195 -23.77 20.69 -12.56
N ILE A 196 -22.60 20.30 -13.08
CA ILE A 196 -21.50 19.76 -12.25
C ILE A 196 -21.16 20.72 -11.12
N GLN A 197 -20.95 20.19 -9.92
CA GLN A 197 -20.48 20.94 -8.74
C GLN A 197 -21.37 22.14 -8.38
N THR A 198 -22.66 22.10 -8.68
CA THR A 198 -23.63 23.12 -8.26
C THR A 198 -24.03 22.92 -6.79
N TYR A 199 -23.08 23.10 -5.87
CA TYR A 199 -23.19 22.72 -4.45
C TYR A 199 -24.35 23.34 -3.65
N ASN A 200 -24.92 24.45 -4.13
CA ASN A 200 -26.07 25.10 -3.49
C ASN A 200 -27.42 24.79 -4.17
N LEU A 201 -27.43 24.08 -5.29
CA LEU A 201 -28.66 23.79 -6.02
C LEU A 201 -29.39 22.65 -5.32
N LYS A 202 -30.50 22.97 -4.64
CA LYS A 202 -31.16 22.01 -3.72
C LYS A 202 -32.22 21.15 -4.38
N ASN A 203 -32.94 21.69 -5.36
CA ASN A 203 -34.09 21.03 -5.97
C ASN A 203 -34.03 21.18 -7.48
N PHE A 204 -34.37 20.11 -8.20
CA PHE A 204 -34.46 20.13 -9.66
C PHE A 204 -35.62 19.26 -10.14
N VAL A 205 -36.33 19.72 -11.16
CA VAL A 205 -37.41 18.98 -11.83
C VAL A 205 -36.96 18.65 -13.25
N ILE A 206 -36.84 17.36 -13.55
CA ILE A 206 -36.69 16.86 -14.91
C ILE A 206 -38.10 16.74 -15.48
N GLN A 207 -38.46 17.71 -16.32
CA GLN A 207 -39.81 17.87 -16.90
C GLN A 207 -40.12 16.73 -17.87
N SER A 208 -41.42 16.41 -18.06
CA SER A 208 -41.88 15.37 -19.00
C SER A 208 -41.47 15.60 -20.46
N THR A 209 -41.05 16.82 -20.79
CA THR A 209 -40.54 17.20 -22.12
C THR A 209 -39.09 16.80 -22.34
N VAL A 210 -38.33 16.44 -21.30
CA VAL A 210 -36.91 16.07 -21.43
C VAL A 210 -36.79 14.72 -22.15
N GLU A 211 -36.08 14.72 -23.28
CA GLU A 211 -35.78 13.54 -24.09
C GLU A 211 -34.38 13.00 -23.80
N LYS A 212 -33.49 13.83 -23.24
CA LYS A 212 -32.10 13.48 -22.95
C LYS A 212 -31.59 14.12 -21.65
N VAL A 213 -31.00 13.28 -20.81
CA VAL A 213 -30.14 13.71 -19.70
C VAL A 213 -28.74 13.16 -19.93
N GLY A 214 -27.79 14.04 -20.23
CA GLY A 214 -26.42 13.68 -20.56
C GLY A 214 -25.65 13.11 -19.37
N PRO A 215 -24.51 12.43 -19.63
CA PRO A 215 -23.61 12.00 -18.58
C PRO A 215 -23.25 13.14 -17.62
N ASN A 216 -23.02 12.79 -16.35
CA ASN A 216 -22.54 13.70 -15.29
C ASN A 216 -23.31 15.03 -15.15
N ALA A 217 -24.54 15.11 -15.67
CA ALA A 217 -25.32 16.35 -15.74
C ALA A 217 -25.47 17.06 -14.39
N PHE A 218 -25.59 16.31 -13.30
CA PHE A 218 -25.70 16.83 -11.93
C PHE A 218 -24.59 16.31 -11.01
N GLU A 219 -23.45 15.87 -11.55
CA GLU A 219 -22.37 15.30 -10.74
C GLU A 219 -21.91 16.29 -9.65
N ASN A 220 -21.80 15.80 -8.41
CA ASN A 220 -21.42 16.59 -7.24
C ASN A 220 -22.32 17.82 -6.99
N SER A 221 -23.58 17.79 -7.45
CA SER A 221 -24.55 18.85 -7.16
C SER A 221 -25.03 18.80 -5.70
N GLY A 222 -25.49 19.95 -5.19
CA GLY A 222 -26.06 20.11 -3.84
C GLY A 222 -27.48 19.58 -3.67
N LEU A 223 -27.98 18.78 -4.63
CA LEU A 223 -29.37 18.36 -4.69
C LEU A 223 -29.76 17.61 -3.43
N THR A 224 -30.91 17.97 -2.88
CA THR A 224 -31.55 17.32 -1.75
C THR A 224 -32.81 16.55 -2.16
N GLU A 225 -33.50 17.03 -3.19
CA GLU A 225 -34.68 16.40 -3.80
C GLU A 225 -34.63 16.55 -5.33
N VAL A 226 -34.95 15.47 -6.04
CA VAL A 226 -35.12 15.47 -7.50
C VAL A 226 -36.48 14.87 -7.83
N THR A 227 -37.20 15.49 -8.76
CA THR A 227 -38.42 14.92 -9.36
C THR A 227 -38.19 14.70 -10.85
N ILE A 228 -38.43 13.49 -11.31
CA ILE A 228 -38.49 13.13 -12.73
C ILE A 228 -39.94 12.81 -13.04
N GLU A 229 -40.55 13.60 -13.94
CA GLU A 229 -41.97 13.47 -14.29
C GLU A 229 -42.25 12.21 -15.12
N ASP A 230 -43.52 11.95 -15.45
CA ASP A 230 -43.88 10.84 -16.35
C ASP A 230 -43.48 11.18 -17.79
N HIS A 231 -42.72 10.29 -18.44
CA HIS A 231 -42.35 10.46 -19.86
C HIS A 231 -43.21 9.61 -20.77
N LYS A 232 -43.49 10.11 -21.97
CA LYS A 232 -44.24 9.36 -22.99
C LYS A 232 -43.39 8.23 -23.58
N GLU A 233 -42.15 8.53 -23.93
CA GLU A 233 -41.14 7.58 -24.41
C GLU A 233 -40.14 7.30 -23.29
N MET A 234 -39.37 6.21 -23.40
CA MET A 234 -38.37 5.85 -22.39
C MET A 234 -37.26 6.90 -22.29
N LEU A 235 -37.11 7.54 -21.13
CA LEU A 235 -35.98 8.42 -20.82
C LEU A 235 -34.86 7.59 -20.17
N ASN A 236 -33.70 7.52 -20.82
CA ASN A 236 -32.50 6.91 -20.25
C ASN A 236 -31.68 7.99 -19.53
N LEU A 237 -31.37 7.76 -18.25
CA LEU A 237 -30.47 8.63 -17.50
C LEU A 237 -29.02 8.38 -17.93
N GLY A 238 -28.26 9.45 -18.18
CA GLY A 238 -26.85 9.36 -18.52
C GLY A 238 -25.98 8.78 -17.40
N GLU A 239 -24.84 8.20 -17.77
CA GLU A 239 -23.83 7.70 -16.83
C GLU A 239 -23.40 8.80 -15.86
N ILE A 240 -23.18 8.46 -14.58
CA ILE A 240 -22.63 9.39 -13.57
C ILE A 240 -23.59 10.59 -13.30
N CYS A 241 -24.80 10.62 -13.86
CA CYS A 241 -25.67 11.79 -13.87
C CYS A 241 -25.90 12.42 -12.49
N PHE A 242 -26.13 11.62 -11.43
CA PHE A 242 -26.27 12.09 -10.05
C PHE A 242 -25.10 11.63 -9.14
N ASN A 243 -23.96 11.23 -9.72
CA ASN A 243 -22.81 10.79 -8.95
C ASN A 243 -22.35 11.89 -7.98
N GLY A 244 -22.05 11.53 -6.74
CA GLY A 244 -21.58 12.46 -5.73
C GLY A 244 -22.61 13.48 -5.25
N CYS A 245 -23.91 13.34 -5.59
CA CYS A 245 -25.01 14.12 -4.99
C CYS A 245 -25.21 13.72 -3.52
N SER A 246 -24.22 13.99 -2.69
CA SER A 246 -24.07 13.49 -1.32
C SER A 246 -25.20 13.91 -0.36
N TYR A 247 -25.94 14.96 -0.71
CA TYR A 247 -27.08 15.47 0.04
C TYR A 247 -28.44 14.99 -0.48
N LEU A 248 -28.49 14.23 -1.58
CA LEU A 248 -29.73 13.78 -2.21
C LEU A 248 -30.43 12.77 -1.30
N LYS A 249 -31.57 13.17 -0.73
CA LYS A 249 -32.35 12.34 0.20
C LYS A 249 -33.46 11.57 -0.50
N THR A 250 -34.09 12.22 -1.47
CA THR A 250 -35.31 11.73 -2.11
C THR A 250 -35.24 11.97 -3.61
N ILE A 251 -35.54 10.92 -4.38
CA ILE A 251 -35.78 11.02 -5.81
C ILE A 251 -37.15 10.43 -6.11
N LYS A 252 -38.01 11.23 -6.75
CA LYS A 252 -39.33 10.80 -7.22
C LYS A 252 -39.20 10.47 -8.71
N ILE A 253 -39.38 9.21 -9.06
CA ILE A 253 -39.22 8.71 -10.43
C ILE A 253 -40.61 8.40 -11.00
N GLY A 254 -40.96 9.09 -12.09
CA GLY A 254 -42.16 8.84 -12.88
C GLY A 254 -42.08 7.57 -13.73
N LYS A 255 -43.03 7.41 -14.63
CA LYS A 255 -43.09 6.29 -15.57
C LYS A 255 -42.10 6.47 -16.72
N ASN A 256 -41.67 5.34 -17.30
CA ASN A 256 -40.80 5.26 -18.46
C ASN A 256 -39.43 5.89 -18.22
N ILE A 257 -38.84 5.62 -17.06
CA ILE A 257 -37.47 6.05 -16.71
C ILE A 257 -36.59 4.82 -16.59
N SER A 258 -35.44 4.83 -17.26
CA SER A 258 -34.52 3.71 -17.30
C SER A 258 -33.11 4.12 -16.86
N ILE A 259 -32.49 3.22 -16.11
CA ILE A 259 -31.06 3.22 -15.78
C ILE A 259 -30.34 2.00 -16.39
N ASN A 260 -30.99 1.27 -17.30
CA ASN A 260 -30.37 0.12 -17.96
C ASN A 260 -29.12 0.58 -18.71
N ASN A 261 -28.01 -0.15 -18.53
CA ASN A 261 -26.68 0.15 -19.10
C ASN A 261 -26.04 1.47 -18.64
N ALA A 262 -26.59 2.17 -17.65
CA ALA A 262 -26.00 3.40 -17.12
C ALA A 262 -25.15 3.10 -15.88
N GLU A 263 -23.89 3.55 -15.90
CA GLU A 263 -22.94 3.35 -14.80
C GLU A 263 -22.99 4.50 -13.79
N SER A 264 -22.77 4.18 -12.52
CA SER A 264 -22.55 5.15 -11.43
C SER A 264 -23.63 6.23 -11.26
N VAL A 265 -24.85 6.01 -11.76
CA VAL A 265 -25.92 7.03 -11.83
C VAL A 265 -26.14 7.70 -10.47
N PHE A 266 -26.23 6.92 -9.40
CA PHE A 266 -26.45 7.36 -8.02
C PHE A 266 -25.25 7.11 -7.11
N SER A 267 -24.07 6.80 -7.65
CA SER A 267 -22.86 6.55 -6.85
C SER A 267 -22.59 7.74 -5.92
N GLY A 268 -22.23 7.47 -4.65
CA GLY A 268 -21.93 8.52 -3.67
C GLY A 268 -23.14 9.35 -3.21
N CYS A 269 -24.38 8.94 -3.49
CA CYS A 269 -25.58 9.54 -2.90
C CYS A 269 -25.76 9.11 -1.44
N TYR A 270 -24.85 9.51 -0.56
CA TYR A 270 -24.77 9.07 0.85
C TYR A 270 -26.04 9.35 1.68
N ALA A 271 -26.88 10.30 1.26
CA ALA A 271 -28.09 10.68 1.96
C ALA A 271 -29.35 9.94 1.46
N LEU A 272 -29.30 9.24 0.32
CA LEU A 272 -30.45 8.63 -0.33
C LEU A 272 -30.97 7.49 0.54
N THR A 273 -32.27 7.47 0.84
CA THR A 273 -32.87 6.47 1.74
C THR A 273 -33.67 5.39 1.01
N GLU A 274 -34.33 5.74 -0.08
CA GLU A 274 -35.15 4.83 -0.87
C GLU A 274 -35.19 5.27 -2.33
N ILE A 275 -35.46 4.33 -3.23
CA ILE A 275 -35.68 4.58 -4.65
C ILE A 275 -36.69 3.55 -5.19
N GLU A 276 -37.59 4.00 -6.06
CA GLU A 276 -38.65 3.19 -6.66
C GLU A 276 -38.79 3.52 -8.14
N PHE A 277 -38.71 2.50 -9.00
CA PHE A 277 -38.96 2.62 -10.43
C PHE A 277 -40.36 2.07 -10.76
N GLN A 278 -41.05 2.73 -11.71
CA GLN A 278 -42.42 2.38 -12.12
C GLN A 278 -42.46 1.48 -13.37
N ASN A 279 -41.29 0.98 -13.80
CA ASN A 279 -41.11 0.06 -14.92
C ASN A 279 -40.02 -0.95 -14.56
N ASP A 280 -39.94 -2.04 -15.33
CA ASP A 280 -38.89 -3.03 -15.17
C ASP A 280 -37.51 -2.43 -15.48
N ILE A 281 -36.50 -2.86 -14.71
CA ILE A 281 -35.09 -2.59 -14.94
C ILE A 281 -34.40 -3.95 -15.01
N GLU A 282 -33.89 -4.31 -16.18
CA GLU A 282 -33.27 -5.60 -16.44
C GLU A 282 -31.87 -5.70 -15.83
N MET A 283 -31.11 -4.60 -15.90
CA MET A 283 -29.73 -4.54 -15.46
C MET A 283 -29.47 -3.32 -14.59
N ILE A 284 -28.81 -3.54 -13.46
CA ILE A 284 -28.25 -2.46 -12.63
C ILE A 284 -26.77 -2.33 -12.98
N GLY A 285 -26.42 -1.21 -13.62
CA GLY A 285 -25.07 -0.95 -14.14
C GLY A 285 -23.99 -0.83 -13.06
N THR A 286 -22.74 -0.85 -13.52
CA THR A 286 -21.53 -0.79 -12.68
C THR A 286 -21.61 0.39 -11.72
N ASN A 287 -21.31 0.17 -10.43
CA ASN A 287 -21.29 1.19 -9.38
C ASN A 287 -22.60 2.00 -9.20
N CYS A 288 -23.72 1.61 -9.80
CA CYS A 288 -24.91 2.48 -9.92
C CYS A 288 -25.38 3.10 -8.58
N PHE A 289 -25.35 2.33 -7.49
CA PHE A 289 -25.66 2.77 -6.13
C PHE A 289 -24.46 2.67 -5.18
N MET A 290 -23.24 2.59 -5.70
CA MET A 290 -22.03 2.47 -4.87
C MET A 290 -22.00 3.56 -3.80
N ASN A 291 -21.69 3.19 -2.55
CA ASN A 291 -21.61 4.09 -1.40
C ASN A 291 -22.90 4.85 -1.04
N CYS A 292 -24.09 4.39 -1.47
CA CYS A 292 -25.38 4.89 -0.98
C CYS A 292 -25.64 4.42 0.46
N ALA A 293 -24.87 4.95 1.42
CA ALA A 293 -24.75 4.41 2.77
C ALA A 293 -26.05 4.43 3.60
N LYS A 294 -27.02 5.30 3.26
CA LYS A 294 -28.34 5.37 3.92
C LYS A 294 -29.46 4.67 3.14
N LEU A 295 -29.18 4.12 1.96
CA LEU A 295 -30.18 3.48 1.12
C LEU A 295 -30.65 2.20 1.81
N LYS A 296 -31.94 2.14 2.14
CA LYS A 296 -32.55 1.02 2.86
C LYS A 296 -33.30 0.07 1.96
N THR A 297 -33.95 0.60 0.93
CA THR A 297 -34.83 -0.17 0.07
C THR A 297 -34.72 0.30 -1.38
N VAL A 298 -34.65 -0.68 -2.28
CA VAL A 298 -34.64 -0.47 -3.72
C VAL A 298 -35.81 -1.25 -4.30
N LYS A 299 -36.82 -0.53 -4.78
CA LYS A 299 -38.02 -1.13 -5.37
C LYS A 299 -37.90 -1.13 -6.88
N ILE A 300 -37.45 -2.26 -7.41
CA ILE A 300 -37.25 -2.53 -8.83
C ILE A 300 -37.79 -3.92 -9.14
N THR A 301 -38.40 -4.11 -10.31
CA THR A 301 -38.83 -5.40 -10.85
C THR A 301 -38.04 -5.75 -12.12
N GLY A 302 -37.97 -7.03 -12.46
CA GLY A 302 -37.34 -7.51 -13.70
C GLY A 302 -35.82 -7.64 -13.69
N ILE A 303 -35.14 -7.47 -12.55
CA ILE A 303 -33.67 -7.54 -12.46
C ILE A 303 -33.20 -8.95 -12.83
N THR A 304 -32.41 -9.08 -13.90
CA THR A 304 -31.76 -10.33 -14.30
C THR A 304 -30.25 -10.30 -14.08
N PHE A 305 -29.63 -9.11 -14.12
CA PHE A 305 -28.18 -8.90 -14.04
C PHE A 305 -27.80 -7.76 -13.09
N LEU A 306 -26.89 -8.03 -12.15
CA LEU A 306 -26.30 -7.04 -11.27
C LEU A 306 -24.80 -6.91 -11.58
N SER A 307 -24.40 -5.75 -12.11
CA SER A 307 -23.01 -5.49 -12.51
C SER A 307 -22.08 -5.22 -11.33
N GLU A 308 -20.79 -5.10 -11.65
CA GLU A 308 -19.71 -4.90 -10.69
C GLU A 308 -20.03 -3.76 -9.73
N SER A 309 -19.89 -4.03 -8.42
CA SER A 309 -20.00 -3.04 -7.34
C SER A 309 -21.28 -2.20 -7.33
N CYS A 310 -22.37 -2.63 -7.99
CA CYS A 310 -23.58 -1.83 -8.15
C CYS A 310 -24.24 -1.40 -6.83
N PHE A 311 -24.10 -2.15 -5.74
CA PHE A 311 -24.50 -1.79 -4.38
C PHE A 311 -23.34 -1.83 -3.37
N TYR A 312 -22.09 -1.72 -3.83
CA TYR A 312 -20.91 -1.75 -2.97
C TYR A 312 -21.03 -0.72 -1.83
N ARG A 313 -20.87 -1.18 -0.58
CA ARG A 313 -21.00 -0.36 0.64
C ARG A 313 -22.35 0.36 0.81
N CYS A 314 -23.44 -0.20 0.30
CA CYS A 314 -24.79 0.15 0.72
C CYS A 314 -25.10 -0.43 2.12
N VAL A 315 -24.40 0.08 3.14
CA VAL A 315 -24.38 -0.51 4.49
C VAL A 315 -25.74 -0.57 5.19
N SER A 316 -26.70 0.28 4.77
CA SER A 316 -28.06 0.31 5.31
C SER A 316 -29.07 -0.46 4.47
N LEU A 317 -28.67 -1.07 3.34
CA LEU A 317 -29.59 -1.76 2.44
C LEU A 317 -30.16 -2.97 3.16
N GLU A 318 -31.46 -2.96 3.38
CA GLU A 318 -32.21 -4.00 4.08
C GLU A 318 -32.88 -4.94 3.08
N TYR A 319 -33.44 -4.42 1.99
CA TYR A 319 -34.22 -5.21 1.04
C TYR A 319 -34.10 -4.73 -0.41
N ILE A 320 -34.00 -5.70 -1.32
CA ILE A 320 -34.15 -5.59 -2.77
C ILE A 320 -34.73 -6.93 -3.26
N ASN A 321 -35.68 -6.90 -4.20
CA ASN A 321 -36.23 -8.14 -4.74
C ASN A 321 -35.25 -8.78 -5.74
N LEU A 322 -34.69 -9.94 -5.42
CA LEU A 322 -33.75 -10.68 -6.27
C LEU A 322 -34.35 -11.92 -6.94
N SER A 323 -35.68 -12.12 -6.89
CA SER A 323 -36.32 -13.37 -7.34
C SER A 323 -36.05 -13.74 -8.81
N SER A 324 -35.76 -12.75 -9.65
CA SER A 324 -35.49 -12.92 -11.09
C SER A 324 -34.00 -12.82 -11.45
N ALA A 325 -33.13 -12.51 -10.48
CA ALA A 325 -31.71 -12.31 -10.73
C ALA A 325 -31.06 -13.65 -11.09
N THR A 326 -30.28 -13.66 -12.16
CA THR A 326 -29.57 -14.86 -12.64
C THR A 326 -28.05 -14.72 -12.53
N PHE A 327 -27.57 -13.48 -12.47
CA PHE A 327 -26.15 -13.16 -12.48
C PHE A 327 -25.79 -12.04 -11.50
N PHE A 328 -24.80 -12.31 -10.65
CA PHE A 328 -24.21 -11.37 -9.70
C PHE A 328 -22.72 -11.22 -10.03
N ASP A 329 -22.34 -10.04 -10.51
CA ASP A 329 -20.93 -9.76 -10.83
C ASP A 329 -20.11 -9.43 -9.57
N ASP A 330 -18.84 -9.08 -9.78
CA ASP A 330 -17.86 -8.82 -8.73
C ASP A 330 -18.35 -7.73 -7.75
N ASP A 331 -18.22 -7.99 -6.45
CA ASP A 331 -18.48 -7.03 -5.38
C ASP A 331 -19.88 -6.39 -5.33
N CYS A 332 -20.86 -6.91 -6.10
CA CYS A 332 -22.15 -6.24 -6.32
C CYS A 332 -22.92 -5.88 -5.03
N PHE A 333 -22.90 -6.72 -3.99
CA PHE A 333 -23.43 -6.44 -2.65
C PHE A 333 -22.35 -6.43 -1.55
N ALA A 334 -21.07 -6.34 -1.90
CA ALA A 334 -20.02 -6.36 -0.88
C ALA A 334 -20.23 -5.22 0.14
N PHE A 335 -20.14 -5.58 1.44
CA PHE A 335 -20.38 -4.68 2.59
C PHE A 335 -21.83 -4.19 2.76
N CYS A 336 -22.82 -4.87 2.17
CA CYS A 336 -24.23 -4.67 2.49
C CYS A 336 -24.63 -5.41 3.79
N PHE A 337 -24.12 -4.94 4.93
CA PHE A 337 -24.25 -5.65 6.22
C PHE A 337 -25.70 -5.96 6.65
N ASN A 338 -26.67 -5.14 6.22
CA ASN A 338 -28.06 -5.24 6.60
C ASN A 338 -28.95 -6.00 5.61
N LEU A 339 -28.38 -6.50 4.50
CA LEU A 339 -29.15 -7.13 3.43
C LEU A 339 -29.81 -8.41 3.95
N ASP A 340 -31.14 -8.41 4.01
CA ASP A 340 -32.00 -9.53 4.42
C ASP A 340 -33.00 -9.79 3.29
N THR A 341 -32.53 -10.46 2.24
CA THR A 341 -33.33 -10.87 1.09
C THR A 341 -33.14 -12.34 0.79
N ASP A 342 -34.16 -12.95 0.19
CA ASP A 342 -34.04 -14.27 -0.42
C ASP A 342 -33.16 -14.17 -1.68
N ILE A 343 -32.25 -15.13 -1.82
CA ILE A 343 -31.44 -15.32 -3.03
C ILE A 343 -32.18 -16.29 -3.96
N PRO A 344 -32.15 -16.06 -5.28
CA PRO A 344 -32.70 -16.99 -6.27
C PRO A 344 -32.12 -18.42 -6.10
N GLU A 345 -32.91 -19.44 -6.43
CA GLU A 345 -32.48 -20.83 -6.30
C GLU A 345 -31.28 -21.17 -7.22
N VAL A 346 -31.31 -20.67 -8.45
CA VAL A 346 -30.27 -20.91 -9.46
C VAL A 346 -29.72 -19.56 -9.92
N PHE A 347 -28.42 -19.36 -9.74
CA PHE A 347 -27.72 -18.14 -10.13
C PHE A 347 -26.22 -18.41 -10.32
N THR A 348 -25.55 -17.48 -10.98
CA THR A 348 -24.09 -17.40 -11.02
C THR A 348 -23.63 -16.19 -10.21
N ALA A 349 -22.63 -16.36 -9.35
CA ALA A 349 -22.01 -15.27 -8.61
C ALA A 349 -20.48 -15.28 -8.75
N ARG A 350 -19.90 -14.09 -8.93
CA ARG A 350 -18.45 -13.90 -9.04
C ARG A 350 -17.80 -13.50 -7.70
N ASP A 351 -16.67 -12.78 -7.76
CA ASP A 351 -15.81 -12.52 -6.61
C ASP A 351 -16.53 -11.59 -5.63
N ASN A 352 -16.52 -11.93 -4.35
CA ASN A 352 -17.04 -11.10 -3.26
C ASN A 352 -18.52 -10.63 -3.40
N SER A 353 -19.33 -11.17 -4.32
CA SER A 353 -20.65 -10.62 -4.66
C SER A 353 -21.57 -10.40 -3.45
N PHE A 354 -21.49 -11.24 -2.41
CA PHE A 354 -22.24 -11.11 -1.15
C PHE A 354 -21.33 -11.01 0.09
N LYS A 355 -20.07 -10.61 -0.08
CA LYS A 355 -19.12 -10.49 1.01
C LYS A 355 -19.65 -9.53 2.08
N TRP A 356 -19.56 -9.91 3.35
CA TRP A 356 -20.06 -9.12 4.48
C TRP A 356 -21.58 -8.85 4.49
N CYS A 357 -22.38 -9.63 3.76
CA CYS A 357 -23.84 -9.59 3.88
C CYS A 357 -24.31 -10.31 5.15
N SER A 358 -24.07 -9.70 6.31
CA SER A 358 -24.19 -10.37 7.61
C SER A 358 -25.62 -10.74 8.03
N LYS A 359 -26.66 -10.20 7.39
CA LYS A 359 -28.08 -10.57 7.61
C LYS A 359 -28.65 -11.58 6.62
N LEU A 360 -27.88 -11.92 5.59
CA LEU A 360 -28.30 -12.79 4.52
C LEU A 360 -28.56 -14.21 5.04
N LYS A 361 -29.72 -14.78 4.71
CA LYS A 361 -30.12 -16.12 5.11
C LYS A 361 -30.11 -17.04 3.90
N ILE A 362 -29.38 -18.14 4.01
CA ILE A 362 -29.29 -19.17 2.99
C ILE A 362 -29.36 -20.51 3.70
N LYS A 363 -30.37 -21.32 3.38
CA LYS A 363 -30.49 -22.68 3.91
C LYS A 363 -30.04 -23.71 2.88
N ASP A 364 -30.59 -23.63 1.68
CA ASP A 364 -30.31 -24.55 0.58
C ASP A 364 -29.56 -23.79 -0.51
N PHE A 365 -28.33 -24.22 -0.80
CA PHE A 365 -27.44 -23.52 -1.71
C PHE A 365 -27.20 -24.32 -2.99
N ASN A 366 -27.71 -23.79 -4.10
CA ASN A 366 -27.70 -24.42 -5.43
C ASN A 366 -27.07 -23.53 -6.53
N GLY A 367 -26.48 -22.38 -6.15
CA GLY A 367 -25.83 -21.45 -7.08
C GLY A 367 -24.45 -21.92 -7.58
N GLU A 368 -24.01 -21.37 -8.72
CA GLU A 368 -22.66 -21.52 -9.27
C GLU A 368 -21.76 -20.37 -8.81
N CYS A 369 -20.80 -20.66 -7.93
CA CYS A 369 -19.83 -19.67 -7.47
C CYS A 369 -18.56 -19.82 -8.31
N SER A 370 -18.45 -19.04 -9.38
CA SER A 370 -17.24 -19.00 -10.20
C SER A 370 -16.14 -18.14 -9.58
N GLY A 371 -16.51 -17.21 -8.70
CA GLY A 371 -15.60 -16.29 -8.03
C GLY A 371 -15.22 -16.67 -6.59
N LYS A 372 -14.25 -15.95 -6.01
CA LYS A 372 -13.70 -16.15 -4.67
C LYS A 372 -14.45 -15.37 -3.61
N SER A 373 -14.50 -15.88 -2.38
CA SER A 373 -15.00 -15.18 -1.19
C SER A 373 -16.46 -14.69 -1.29
N THR A 374 -17.28 -15.30 -2.14
CA THR A 374 -18.63 -14.83 -2.50
C THR A 374 -19.53 -14.56 -1.28
N PHE A 375 -19.52 -15.41 -0.25
CA PHE A 375 -20.31 -15.28 0.97
C PHE A 375 -19.43 -15.16 2.23
N MET A 376 -18.19 -14.67 2.10
CA MET A 376 -17.30 -14.50 3.23
C MET A 376 -17.90 -13.50 4.24
N TYR A 377 -17.86 -13.81 5.54
CA TYR A 377 -18.48 -13.01 6.62
C TYR A 377 -20.03 -12.90 6.59
N CYS A 378 -20.72 -13.84 5.95
CA CYS A 378 -22.19 -13.96 6.03
C CYS A 378 -22.61 -14.58 7.37
N ASN A 379 -22.55 -13.77 8.44
CA ASN A 379 -22.68 -14.22 9.82
C ASN A 379 -24.10 -14.56 10.29
N SER A 380 -25.14 -14.48 9.45
CA SER A 380 -26.47 -15.01 9.78
C SER A 380 -26.64 -16.49 9.44
N LEU A 381 -25.70 -17.07 8.69
CA LEU A 381 -25.71 -18.48 8.36
C LEU A 381 -25.41 -19.31 9.62
N THR A 382 -26.31 -20.23 9.96
CA THR A 382 -26.18 -21.17 11.08
C THR A 382 -26.14 -22.62 10.59
N GLU A 383 -26.86 -22.92 9.53
CA GLU A 383 -26.78 -24.17 8.80
C GLU A 383 -26.80 -23.91 7.29
N ILE A 384 -26.12 -24.76 6.51
CA ILE A 384 -26.18 -24.72 5.05
C ILE A 384 -26.17 -26.13 4.45
N ASN A 385 -27.03 -26.35 3.47
CA ASN A 385 -27.08 -27.55 2.64
C ASN A 385 -26.48 -27.22 1.27
N ILE A 386 -25.40 -27.91 0.90
CA ILE A 386 -24.71 -27.71 -0.38
C ILE A 386 -25.21 -28.77 -1.36
N ILE A 387 -25.98 -28.32 -2.35
CA ILE A 387 -26.66 -29.19 -3.33
C ILE A 387 -25.87 -29.24 -4.64
N ASN A 388 -25.30 -28.11 -5.06
CA ASN A 388 -24.52 -27.98 -6.29
C ASN A 388 -23.03 -28.21 -6.03
N ASN A 389 -22.33 -28.87 -6.95
CA ASN A 389 -20.89 -29.15 -6.83
C ASN A 389 -20.00 -27.95 -7.21
N LYS A 390 -20.56 -26.89 -7.80
CA LYS A 390 -19.86 -25.65 -8.20
C LYS A 390 -19.86 -24.54 -7.14
N VAL A 391 -20.19 -24.87 -5.90
CA VAL A 391 -20.39 -23.93 -4.79
C VAL A 391 -19.07 -23.54 -4.11
N THR A 392 -18.03 -24.32 -4.35
CA THR A 392 -16.91 -24.48 -3.44
C THR A 392 -15.62 -23.90 -4.00
N SER A 393 -15.70 -22.67 -4.51
CA SER A 393 -14.56 -21.85 -4.88
C SER A 393 -13.71 -21.43 -3.66
N GLU A 394 -12.63 -20.68 -3.90
CA GLU A 394 -11.73 -20.24 -2.82
C GLU A 394 -12.47 -19.31 -1.84
N SER A 395 -12.44 -19.64 -0.55
CA SER A 395 -12.99 -18.84 0.56
C SER A 395 -14.50 -18.55 0.54
N THR A 396 -15.32 -19.29 -0.23
CA THR A 396 -16.76 -18.98 -0.43
C THR A 396 -17.51 -18.64 0.86
N PHE A 397 -17.37 -19.46 1.91
CA PHE A 397 -18.03 -19.28 3.21
C PHE A 397 -17.02 -19.01 4.33
N ALA A 398 -15.85 -18.46 4.01
CA ALA A 398 -14.83 -18.18 5.01
C ALA A 398 -15.34 -17.16 6.03
N ALA A 399 -14.97 -17.37 7.29
CA ALA A 399 -15.36 -16.53 8.43
C ALA A 399 -16.88 -16.30 8.56
N CYS A 400 -17.71 -17.27 8.15
CA CYS A 400 -19.11 -17.34 8.57
C CYS A 400 -19.16 -17.82 10.03
N GLU A 401 -18.91 -16.90 10.96
CA GLU A 401 -18.58 -17.21 12.36
C GLU A 401 -19.69 -17.92 13.14
N ASN A 402 -20.95 -17.78 12.69
CA ASN A 402 -22.10 -18.43 13.30
C ASN A 402 -22.51 -19.75 12.65
N LEU A 403 -21.82 -20.19 11.61
CA LEU A 403 -22.14 -21.44 10.93
C LEU A 403 -21.83 -22.63 11.85
N GLU A 404 -22.85 -23.39 12.23
CA GLU A 404 -22.75 -24.53 13.16
C GLU A 404 -22.75 -25.88 12.44
N LYS A 405 -23.41 -25.95 11.28
CA LYS A 405 -23.60 -27.18 10.53
C LYS A 405 -23.47 -26.97 9.02
N VAL A 406 -22.73 -27.86 8.37
CA VAL A 406 -22.68 -27.99 6.91
C VAL A 406 -23.15 -29.39 6.53
N THR A 407 -24.12 -29.48 5.62
CA THR A 407 -24.55 -30.73 4.99
C THR A 407 -24.15 -30.71 3.52
N ILE A 408 -23.39 -31.70 3.08
CA ILE A 408 -23.03 -31.88 1.67
C ILE A 408 -23.96 -32.95 1.09
N LEU A 409 -24.89 -32.49 0.25
CA LEU A 409 -25.85 -33.33 -0.47
C LEU A 409 -25.39 -33.66 -1.89
N SER A 410 -24.45 -32.88 -2.43
CA SER A 410 -23.90 -33.06 -3.78
C SER A 410 -22.96 -34.25 -3.86
N ASP A 411 -22.98 -34.96 -5.00
CA ASP A 411 -21.98 -35.97 -5.34
C ASP A 411 -20.79 -35.35 -6.07
N LYS A 412 -19.60 -35.86 -5.76
CA LYS A 412 -18.31 -35.46 -6.34
C LYS A 412 -17.94 -33.99 -6.10
N ILE A 413 -18.22 -33.49 -4.90
CA ILE A 413 -17.89 -32.12 -4.53
C ILE A 413 -16.37 -31.92 -4.37
N ILE A 414 -15.87 -30.74 -4.76
CA ILE A 414 -14.48 -30.32 -4.55
C ILE A 414 -14.47 -29.12 -3.60
N ILE A 415 -14.10 -29.29 -2.34
CA ILE A 415 -14.05 -28.16 -1.39
C ILE A 415 -12.83 -27.29 -1.68
N GLY A 416 -13.06 -26.04 -2.08
CA GLY A 416 -12.02 -25.07 -2.43
C GLY A 416 -11.15 -24.62 -1.25
N LYS A 417 -10.03 -23.98 -1.59
CA LYS A 417 -9.05 -23.48 -0.61
C LYS A 417 -9.73 -22.49 0.34
N ASN A 418 -9.47 -22.61 1.64
CA ASN A 418 -10.06 -21.77 2.68
C ASN A 418 -11.61 -21.73 2.72
N CYS A 419 -12.35 -22.60 2.02
CA CYS A 419 -13.79 -22.44 1.78
C CYS A 419 -14.63 -22.16 3.04
N PHE A 420 -14.34 -22.82 4.16
CA PHE A 420 -14.95 -22.63 5.48
C PHE A 420 -13.94 -22.18 6.54
N MET A 421 -12.78 -21.64 6.14
CA MET A 421 -11.74 -21.20 7.08
C MET A 421 -12.32 -20.19 8.06
N GLY A 422 -12.07 -20.39 9.37
CA GLY A 422 -12.53 -19.45 10.40
C GLY A 422 -14.02 -19.54 10.75
N CYS A 423 -14.73 -20.59 10.32
CA CYS A 423 -16.08 -20.88 10.82
C CYS A 423 -15.99 -21.47 12.24
N PHE A 424 -15.70 -20.60 13.22
CA PHE A 424 -15.34 -21.00 14.60
C PHE A 424 -16.45 -21.69 15.41
N LYS A 425 -17.67 -21.77 14.89
CA LYS A 425 -18.78 -22.56 15.49
C LYS A 425 -19.14 -23.81 14.71
N LEU A 426 -18.47 -24.11 13.59
CA LEU A 426 -18.80 -25.25 12.74
C LEU A 426 -18.41 -26.56 13.42
N LYS A 427 -19.38 -27.17 14.09
CA LYS A 427 -19.22 -28.42 14.85
C LYS A 427 -19.58 -29.66 14.06
N LYS A 428 -20.56 -29.53 13.15
CA LYS A 428 -21.15 -30.69 12.47
C LYS A 428 -20.96 -30.60 10.97
N LEU A 429 -20.26 -31.58 10.41
CA LEU A 429 -20.11 -31.78 8.98
C LEU A 429 -20.75 -33.12 8.61
N VAL A 430 -21.74 -33.08 7.72
CA VAL A 430 -22.52 -34.26 7.30
C VAL A 430 -22.31 -34.49 5.81
N TYR A 431 -22.03 -35.73 5.44
CA TYR A 431 -21.92 -36.18 4.05
C TYR A 431 -23.05 -37.16 3.75
N SER A 432 -23.88 -36.85 2.75
CA SER A 432 -24.79 -37.83 2.15
C SER A 432 -24.42 -38.19 0.71
N GLY A 433 -23.58 -37.36 0.06
CA GLY A 433 -22.98 -37.66 -1.25
C GLY A 433 -21.50 -38.05 -1.15
N GLU A 434 -20.86 -38.25 -2.30
CA GLU A 434 -19.41 -38.52 -2.41
C GLU A 434 -18.57 -37.22 -2.44
N MET A 435 -17.44 -37.20 -1.72
CA MET A 435 -16.49 -36.07 -1.79
C MET A 435 -15.28 -36.43 -2.65
N SER A 436 -14.99 -35.63 -3.68
CA SER A 436 -13.87 -35.92 -4.59
C SER A 436 -12.54 -35.35 -4.10
N ALA A 437 -12.54 -34.11 -3.60
CA ALA A 437 -11.33 -33.45 -3.13
C ALA A 437 -11.60 -32.36 -2.07
N ILE A 438 -10.59 -32.09 -1.24
CA ILE A 438 -10.56 -30.99 -0.28
C ILE A 438 -9.25 -30.25 -0.44
N SER A 439 -9.30 -28.94 -0.64
CA SER A 439 -8.13 -28.09 -0.82
C SER A 439 -7.58 -27.55 0.50
N SER A 440 -6.37 -26.98 0.46
CA SER A 440 -5.68 -26.43 1.64
C SER A 440 -6.56 -25.50 2.49
N ASN A 441 -6.47 -25.66 3.81
CA ASN A 441 -7.17 -24.88 4.83
C ASN A 441 -8.71 -24.84 4.72
N ALA A 442 -9.33 -25.73 3.95
CA ALA A 442 -10.78 -25.72 3.70
C ALA A 442 -11.63 -25.56 4.97
N PHE A 443 -11.26 -26.20 6.08
CA PHE A 443 -11.91 -26.14 7.38
C PHE A 443 -10.94 -25.70 8.49
N TYR A 444 -9.94 -24.87 8.16
CA TYR A 444 -8.94 -24.42 9.14
C TYR A 444 -9.62 -23.62 10.27
N GLY A 445 -9.42 -24.06 11.52
CA GLY A 445 -10.00 -23.42 12.69
C GLY A 445 -11.48 -23.77 12.97
N CYS A 446 -12.06 -24.70 12.20
CA CYS A 446 -13.41 -25.20 12.45
C CYS A 446 -13.40 -26.26 13.57
N PRO A 447 -14.17 -26.09 14.66
CA PRO A 447 -14.19 -27.05 15.77
C PRO A 447 -15.06 -28.28 15.44
N ILE A 448 -14.83 -28.93 14.30
CA ILE A 448 -15.59 -30.10 13.86
C ILE A 448 -15.43 -31.22 14.90
N GLU A 449 -16.53 -31.82 15.34
CA GLU A 449 -16.59 -32.82 16.40
C GLU A 449 -16.88 -34.23 15.82
N GLY A 450 -16.49 -35.28 16.55
CA GLY A 450 -16.83 -36.67 16.22
C GLY A 450 -15.80 -37.39 15.34
N GLU A 451 -16.27 -38.33 14.50
CA GLU A 451 -15.43 -39.08 13.56
C GLU A 451 -15.34 -38.34 12.22
N PHE A 452 -14.12 -38.09 11.74
CA PHE A 452 -13.88 -37.57 10.38
C PHE A 452 -13.59 -38.73 9.42
N VAL A 453 -14.36 -38.81 8.33
CA VAL A 453 -14.17 -39.82 7.29
C VAL A 453 -13.34 -39.25 6.15
N LEU A 454 -12.20 -39.88 5.87
CA LEU A 454 -11.30 -39.55 4.77
C LEU A 454 -11.35 -40.66 3.70
N ASN A 455 -12.19 -40.44 2.69
CA ASN A 455 -12.37 -41.33 1.54
C ASN A 455 -12.33 -40.49 0.24
N LEU A 456 -11.15 -39.99 -0.13
CA LEU A 456 -10.95 -39.10 -1.28
C LEU A 456 -10.20 -39.84 -2.41
N GLN A 457 -10.52 -39.53 -3.67
CA GLN A 457 -9.93 -40.15 -4.86
C GLN A 457 -8.75 -39.35 -5.45
N THR A 458 -8.66 -38.05 -5.18
CA THR A 458 -7.61 -37.17 -5.74
C THR A 458 -6.98 -36.31 -4.66
N PHE A 459 -5.66 -36.34 -4.59
CA PHE A 459 -4.87 -35.52 -3.67
C PHE A 459 -3.88 -34.67 -4.48
N GLY A 460 -4.04 -33.35 -4.41
CA GLY A 460 -2.98 -32.39 -4.76
C GLY A 460 -2.13 -32.03 -3.54
N LEU A 461 -1.21 -31.07 -3.66
CA LEU A 461 -0.48 -30.49 -2.53
C LEU A 461 -1.45 -29.76 -1.58
N ILE A 462 -2.05 -30.50 -0.64
CA ILE A 462 -3.05 -30.00 0.30
C ILE A 462 -2.45 -29.92 1.71
N SER A 463 -2.73 -28.83 2.40
CA SER A 463 -2.20 -28.58 3.75
C SER A 463 -3.26 -28.08 4.71
N ARG A 464 -3.21 -28.58 5.96
CA ARG A 464 -4.00 -28.08 7.10
C ARG A 464 -5.51 -27.98 6.85
N CYS A 465 -6.06 -28.90 6.05
CA CYS A 465 -7.46 -28.90 5.61
C CYS A 465 -8.45 -28.93 6.78
N VAL A 466 -8.18 -29.72 7.81
CA VAL A 466 -9.02 -29.90 9.01
C VAL A 466 -8.18 -29.60 10.25
N ALA A 467 -7.44 -28.50 10.21
CA ALA A 467 -6.57 -28.10 11.32
C ALA A 467 -7.38 -27.53 12.49
N PHE A 468 -6.92 -27.81 13.72
CA PHE A 468 -7.52 -27.37 14.99
C PHE A 468 -8.94 -27.88 15.25
N ALA A 469 -9.36 -28.96 14.58
CA ALA A 469 -10.67 -29.55 14.80
C ALA A 469 -10.74 -30.32 16.14
N LYS A 470 -11.96 -30.50 16.65
CA LYS A 470 -12.28 -31.26 17.87
C LYS A 470 -12.68 -32.71 17.58
N ILE A 471 -12.14 -33.26 16.51
CA ILE A 471 -12.41 -34.63 16.07
C ILE A 471 -11.78 -35.60 17.07
N THR A 472 -12.50 -36.67 17.40
CA THR A 472 -12.04 -37.69 18.35
C THR A 472 -11.49 -38.94 17.66
N SER A 473 -11.92 -39.18 16.42
CA SER A 473 -11.42 -40.27 15.58
C SER A 473 -11.35 -39.88 14.11
N VAL A 474 -10.48 -40.55 13.36
CA VAL A 474 -10.42 -40.46 11.89
C VAL A 474 -10.57 -41.86 11.31
N TYR A 475 -11.41 -42.00 10.28
CA TYR A 475 -11.49 -43.20 9.45
C TYR A 475 -10.88 -42.92 8.08
N ILE A 476 -9.74 -43.55 7.76
CA ILE A 476 -9.04 -43.42 6.48
C ILE A 476 -9.36 -44.64 5.64
N ASN A 477 -9.95 -44.45 4.46
CA ASN A 477 -10.23 -45.51 3.51
C ASN A 477 -9.96 -45.02 2.08
N THR A 478 -8.68 -44.89 1.72
CA THR A 478 -8.27 -44.37 0.40
C THR A 478 -6.99 -45.06 -0.09
N PRO A 479 -6.90 -45.46 -1.37
CA PRO A 479 -5.77 -46.24 -1.88
C PRO A 479 -4.45 -45.49 -1.81
N GLN A 480 -4.40 -44.20 -2.15
CA GLN A 480 -3.15 -43.45 -2.20
C GLN A 480 -3.29 -42.08 -1.51
N LEU A 481 -2.49 -41.84 -0.47
CA LEU A 481 -2.32 -40.53 0.14
C LEU A 481 -1.18 -39.79 -0.58
N LEU A 482 -1.48 -39.05 -1.67
CA LEU A 482 -0.47 -38.18 -2.29
C LEU A 482 -0.30 -36.90 -1.46
N ASP A 483 0.79 -36.85 -0.70
CA ASP A 483 1.35 -35.62 -0.12
C ASP A 483 0.43 -34.68 0.71
N PRO A 484 -0.46 -35.17 1.60
CA PRO A 484 -1.22 -34.29 2.48
C PRO A 484 -0.36 -33.86 3.68
N SER A 485 0.32 -32.72 3.56
CA SER A 485 1.06 -32.13 4.69
C SER A 485 0.07 -31.68 5.79
N SER A 486 0.15 -32.29 6.97
CA SER A 486 -0.50 -31.75 8.18
C SER A 486 -2.03 -31.60 8.05
N PHE A 487 -2.71 -32.54 7.38
CA PHE A 487 -4.15 -32.46 7.11
C PHE A 487 -4.99 -32.23 8.38
N PHE A 488 -4.65 -32.93 9.46
CA PHE A 488 -5.28 -32.84 10.78
C PHE A 488 -4.42 -32.05 11.77
N TYR A 489 -3.68 -31.04 11.31
CA TYR A 489 -2.75 -30.28 12.15
C TYR A 489 -3.39 -29.80 13.47
N LYS A 490 -2.75 -30.08 14.61
CA LYS A 490 -3.21 -29.65 15.94
C LYS A 490 -4.63 -30.11 16.33
N CYS A 491 -5.10 -31.25 15.84
CA CYS A 491 -6.32 -31.88 16.35
C CYS A 491 -6.07 -32.56 17.71
N GLN A 492 -6.05 -31.77 18.78
CA GLN A 492 -5.64 -32.22 20.12
C GLN A 492 -6.61 -33.23 20.77
N ASP A 493 -7.85 -33.31 20.32
CA ASP A 493 -8.86 -34.25 20.84
C ASP A 493 -8.81 -35.62 20.13
N LEU A 494 -7.98 -35.77 19.09
CA LEU A 494 -7.89 -36.98 18.28
C LEU A 494 -7.21 -38.11 19.04
N LYS A 495 -7.94 -39.20 19.27
CA LYS A 495 -7.46 -40.38 20.03
C LYS A 495 -7.26 -41.63 19.18
N THR A 496 -8.11 -41.84 18.18
CA THR A 496 -8.16 -43.11 17.45
C THR A 496 -8.08 -42.89 15.95
N ILE A 497 -7.22 -43.66 15.28
CA ILE A 497 -7.17 -43.75 13.82
C ILE A 497 -7.71 -45.12 13.40
N ARG A 498 -8.63 -45.15 12.45
CA ARG A 498 -9.15 -46.38 11.84
C ARG A 498 -8.69 -46.45 10.39
N ILE A 499 -8.09 -47.56 9.99
CA ILE A 499 -7.57 -47.80 8.64
C ILE A 499 -8.47 -48.83 7.95
N GLY A 500 -9.16 -48.40 6.89
CA GLY A 500 -10.10 -49.22 6.12
C GLY A 500 -9.43 -50.10 5.06
N SER A 501 -10.20 -51.03 4.49
CA SER A 501 -9.71 -52.06 3.55
C SER A 501 -8.98 -51.51 2.32
N GLU A 502 -9.38 -50.35 1.80
CA GLU A 502 -8.81 -49.77 0.57
C GLU A 502 -7.49 -49.07 0.81
N THR A 503 -7.08 -48.84 2.06
CA THR A 503 -5.87 -48.07 2.37
C THR A 503 -4.61 -48.89 2.08
N THR A 504 -3.72 -48.36 1.21
CA THR A 504 -2.44 -49.01 0.86
C THR A 504 -1.20 -48.20 1.23
N SER A 505 -1.36 -46.94 1.64
CA SER A 505 -0.28 -46.04 2.05
C SER A 505 -0.63 -45.25 3.31
N PHE A 506 0.37 -44.77 4.04
CA PHE A 506 0.19 -43.98 5.25
C PHE A 506 1.37 -43.02 5.46
N ALA A 507 1.12 -41.84 6.04
CA ALA A 507 2.17 -40.90 6.43
C ALA A 507 1.82 -40.22 7.75
N GLY A 508 2.71 -40.31 8.75
CA GLY A 508 2.49 -39.71 10.08
C GLY A 508 2.37 -38.19 10.06
N ILE A 509 2.93 -37.53 9.03
CA ILE A 509 2.82 -36.08 8.85
C ILE A 509 1.37 -35.57 8.71
N LEU A 510 0.40 -36.44 8.38
CA LEU A 510 -1.03 -36.13 8.42
C LEU A 510 -1.48 -35.57 9.77
N PHE A 511 -0.81 -36.00 10.85
CA PHE A 511 -1.16 -35.77 12.23
C PHE A 511 -0.11 -34.90 12.94
N GLU A 512 0.49 -33.94 12.23
CA GLU A 512 1.39 -32.96 12.83
C GLU A 512 0.74 -32.27 14.05
N ASP A 513 1.46 -32.28 15.16
CA ASP A 513 1.06 -31.79 16.49
C ASP A 513 -0.24 -32.38 17.05
N CYS A 514 -0.58 -33.63 16.70
CA CYS A 514 -1.66 -34.40 17.32
C CYS A 514 -1.12 -35.30 18.45
N GLN A 515 -0.98 -34.76 19.66
CA GLN A 515 -0.23 -35.42 20.73
C GLN A 515 -0.99 -36.51 21.49
N ASN A 516 -2.32 -36.62 21.29
CA ASN A 516 -3.20 -37.49 22.08
C ASN A 516 -3.66 -38.76 21.36
N ILE A 517 -3.02 -39.15 20.25
CA ILE A 517 -3.35 -40.39 19.54
C ILE A 517 -2.91 -41.59 20.39
N GLU A 518 -3.88 -42.39 20.81
CA GLU A 518 -3.73 -43.53 21.72
C GLU A 518 -3.75 -44.88 20.98
N ASN A 519 -4.46 -44.99 19.85
CA ASN A 519 -4.67 -46.28 19.20
C ASN A 519 -4.87 -46.19 17.68
N ILE A 520 -4.50 -47.27 16.98
CA ILE A 520 -4.80 -47.50 15.56
C ILE A 520 -5.54 -48.82 15.41
N VAL A 521 -6.70 -48.78 14.75
CA VAL A 521 -7.52 -49.96 14.45
C VAL A 521 -7.45 -50.25 12.96
N ILE A 522 -7.01 -51.45 12.61
CA ILE A 522 -6.93 -51.93 11.22
C ILE A 522 -8.16 -52.78 10.95
N GLU A 523 -8.91 -52.46 9.89
CA GLU A 523 -10.09 -53.22 9.48
C GLU A 523 -9.71 -54.62 8.98
N SER A 524 -10.57 -55.62 9.22
CA SER A 524 -10.29 -57.05 8.95
C SER A 524 -9.99 -57.38 7.47
N GLY A 525 -10.34 -56.50 6.53
CA GLY A 525 -10.02 -56.65 5.11
C GLY A 525 -8.68 -56.03 4.69
N ASN A 526 -8.02 -55.25 5.55
CA ASN A 526 -6.76 -54.59 5.21
C ASN A 526 -5.57 -55.52 5.49
N SER A 527 -4.90 -55.95 4.43
CA SER A 527 -3.72 -56.83 4.48
C SER A 527 -2.39 -56.09 4.30
N ASN A 528 -2.42 -54.75 4.22
CA ASN A 528 -1.25 -53.91 3.93
C ASN A 528 -0.51 -53.48 5.20
N PHE A 529 -1.21 -53.39 6.34
CA PHE A 529 -0.65 -52.87 7.59
C PHE A 529 -0.74 -53.86 8.73
N VAL A 530 0.15 -53.69 9.71
CA VAL A 530 0.08 -54.32 11.02
C VAL A 530 0.39 -53.28 12.10
N PHE A 531 -0.40 -53.27 13.17
CA PHE A 531 -0.21 -52.38 14.31
C PHE A 531 0.17 -53.22 15.54
N GLU A 532 1.39 -53.03 16.03
CA GLU A 532 1.92 -53.76 17.18
C GLU A 532 2.81 -52.86 18.03
N ASN A 533 2.77 -53.02 19.35
CA ASN A 533 3.61 -52.27 20.29
C ASN A 533 3.56 -50.74 20.08
N ASN A 534 2.37 -50.20 19.76
CA ASN A 534 2.14 -48.78 19.47
C ASN A 534 2.88 -48.25 18.21
N ILE A 535 3.17 -49.13 17.26
CA ILE A 535 3.86 -48.81 16.00
C ILE A 535 3.09 -49.42 14.82
N LEU A 536 2.86 -48.62 13.79
CA LEU A 536 2.26 -49.05 12.52
C LEU A 536 3.36 -49.42 11.51
N TYR A 537 3.33 -50.65 11.03
CA TYR A 537 4.22 -51.15 9.99
C TYR A 537 3.45 -51.56 8.74
N SER A 538 4.15 -51.76 7.63
CA SER A 538 3.66 -52.64 6.57
C SER A 538 3.48 -54.06 7.11
N ASN A 539 2.57 -54.83 6.52
CA ASN A 539 2.29 -56.21 6.96
C ASN A 539 3.54 -57.12 6.91
N ASP A 540 4.47 -56.88 5.97
CA ASP A 540 5.77 -57.56 5.89
C ASP A 540 6.86 -56.93 6.77
N LYS A 541 6.52 -55.91 7.57
CA LYS A 541 7.40 -55.15 8.48
C LYS A 541 8.64 -54.53 7.83
N LYS A 542 8.57 -54.25 6.53
CA LYS A 542 9.62 -53.56 5.78
C LYS A 542 9.53 -52.04 5.85
N ILE A 543 8.34 -51.51 6.08
CA ILE A 543 8.10 -50.07 6.16
C ILE A 543 7.57 -49.74 7.55
N LEU A 544 8.20 -48.79 8.23
CA LEU A 544 7.68 -48.19 9.45
C LEU A 544 6.90 -46.93 9.07
N TYR A 545 5.58 -46.93 9.29
CA TYR A 545 4.71 -45.83 8.86
C TYR A 545 4.48 -44.78 9.92
N PHE A 546 4.27 -45.21 11.17
CA PHE A 546 3.90 -44.29 12.24
C PHE A 546 4.23 -44.86 13.61
N TYR A 547 4.95 -44.08 14.41
CA TYR A 547 5.29 -44.35 15.80
C TYR A 547 4.41 -43.44 16.66
N LEU A 548 3.51 -44.01 17.47
CA LEU A 548 2.49 -43.20 18.14
C LEU A 548 3.12 -42.10 19.02
N PRO A 549 2.58 -40.86 19.01
CA PRO A 549 3.03 -39.79 19.90
C PRO A 549 2.97 -40.15 21.40
N LYS A 550 2.03 -41.02 21.78
CA LYS A 550 1.86 -41.56 23.15
C LYS A 550 2.74 -42.77 23.46
N ASN A 551 3.54 -43.27 22.52
CA ASN A 551 4.46 -44.35 22.82
C ASN A 551 5.55 -43.83 23.78
N THR A 552 5.62 -44.44 24.96
CA THR A 552 6.41 -43.96 26.11
C THR A 552 7.84 -44.52 26.15
N ALA A 553 8.24 -45.33 25.16
CA ALA A 553 9.60 -45.85 25.13
C ALA A 553 10.60 -44.71 24.88
N THR A 554 11.61 -44.62 25.74
CA THR A 554 12.66 -43.60 25.68
C THR A 554 13.75 -43.95 24.68
N GLU A 555 13.91 -45.23 24.34
CA GLU A 555 14.85 -45.69 23.33
C GLU A 555 14.16 -46.58 22.30
N TYR A 556 14.55 -46.45 21.03
CA TYR A 556 14.08 -47.33 19.96
C TYR A 556 15.22 -47.74 19.01
N ASN A 557 15.39 -49.05 18.83
CA ASN A 557 16.30 -49.61 17.83
C ASN A 557 15.46 -50.11 16.66
N VAL A 558 15.67 -49.53 15.48
CA VAL A 558 14.90 -49.89 14.29
C VAL A 558 15.22 -51.34 13.88
N PRO A 559 14.22 -52.23 13.74
CA PRO A 559 14.45 -53.62 13.36
C PRO A 559 15.12 -53.75 11.99
N GLN A 560 15.99 -54.76 11.83
CA GLN A 560 16.69 -55.06 10.56
C GLN A 560 15.75 -55.34 9.38
N SER A 561 14.50 -55.75 9.65
CA SER A 561 13.50 -55.94 8.60
C SER A 561 13.05 -54.63 7.96
N VAL A 562 13.14 -53.51 8.67
CA VAL A 562 12.66 -52.20 8.23
C VAL A 562 13.66 -51.56 7.28
N VAL A 563 13.36 -51.56 5.98
CA VAL A 563 14.22 -50.95 4.94
C VAL A 563 13.81 -49.52 4.59
N SER A 564 12.66 -49.06 5.07
CA SER A 564 12.15 -47.69 4.83
C SER A 564 11.35 -47.16 6.00
N ILE A 565 11.50 -45.87 6.30
CA ILE A 565 10.73 -45.15 7.31
C ILE A 565 9.95 -44.02 6.64
N SER A 566 8.65 -43.99 6.86
CA SER A 566 7.75 -43.05 6.21
C SER A 566 7.91 -41.60 6.71
N ARG A 567 7.34 -40.66 5.96
CA ARG A 567 7.34 -39.23 6.27
C ARG A 567 6.60 -38.96 7.58
N GLY A 568 7.18 -38.13 8.44
CA GLY A 568 6.59 -37.78 9.74
C GLY A 568 6.41 -38.98 10.67
N CYS A 569 7.17 -40.06 10.50
CA CYS A 569 6.99 -41.30 11.24
C CYS A 569 6.97 -41.12 12.77
N PHE A 570 7.87 -40.31 13.33
CA PHE A 570 8.03 -40.11 14.77
C PHE A 570 7.50 -38.75 15.23
N ASN A 571 6.84 -37.98 14.36
CA ASN A 571 6.50 -36.59 14.65
C ASN A 571 5.74 -36.42 15.98
N ASN A 572 6.09 -35.38 16.73
CA ASN A 572 5.48 -35.01 18.02
C ASN A 572 5.61 -36.09 19.12
N ASN A 573 6.43 -37.12 18.91
CA ASN A 573 6.76 -38.03 20.00
C ASN A 573 7.71 -37.31 20.97
N ASN A 574 7.18 -36.97 22.14
CA ASN A 574 7.88 -36.28 23.21
C ASN A 574 8.33 -37.23 24.34
N TYR A 575 8.52 -38.52 24.06
CA TYR A 575 9.07 -39.49 25.02
C TYR A 575 10.39 -40.10 24.56
N LEU A 576 10.56 -40.26 23.26
CA LEU A 576 11.75 -40.84 22.65
C LEU A 576 12.95 -39.92 22.86
N GLU A 577 13.93 -40.39 23.61
CA GLU A 577 15.19 -39.71 23.89
C GLU A 577 16.30 -40.16 22.94
N LYS A 578 16.25 -41.40 22.44
CA LYS A 578 17.28 -41.97 21.58
C LYS A 578 16.73 -42.92 20.52
N ILE A 579 17.25 -42.81 19.30
CA ILE A 579 16.97 -43.77 18.22
C ILE A 579 18.26 -44.27 17.57
N THR A 580 18.29 -45.57 17.24
CA THR A 580 19.40 -46.23 16.55
C THR A 580 18.92 -46.97 15.30
N ILE A 581 19.63 -46.80 14.19
CA ILE A 581 19.42 -47.50 12.92
C ILE A 581 20.75 -48.12 12.47
N ASP A 582 20.95 -49.42 12.66
CA ASP A 582 22.24 -50.11 12.42
C ASP A 582 22.36 -50.77 11.03
N HIS A 583 21.51 -50.35 10.09
CA HIS A 583 21.45 -50.89 8.73
C HIS A 583 20.99 -49.83 7.74
N GLN A 584 21.19 -50.10 6.45
CA GLN A 584 20.78 -49.17 5.41
C GLN A 584 19.26 -49.10 5.36
N CYS A 585 18.73 -47.91 5.58
CA CYS A 585 17.30 -47.64 5.67
C CYS A 585 16.98 -46.31 5.01
N SER A 586 15.96 -46.28 4.15
CA SER A 586 15.47 -45.04 3.53
C SER A 586 14.73 -44.20 4.58
N LEU A 587 15.07 -42.91 4.69
CA LEU A 587 14.49 -42.00 5.69
C LEU A 587 13.49 -41.04 5.04
N GLY A 588 12.38 -40.76 5.73
CA GLY A 588 11.35 -39.84 5.27
C GLY A 588 11.63 -38.37 5.68
N LYS A 589 11.03 -37.42 4.95
CA LYS A 589 10.95 -36.01 5.37
C LYS A 589 10.18 -35.87 6.69
N TYR A 590 10.42 -34.80 7.46
CA TYR A 590 9.69 -34.49 8.71
C TYR A 590 9.78 -35.55 9.82
N MET A 591 10.73 -36.48 9.72
CA MET A 591 10.73 -37.74 10.48
C MET A 591 10.56 -37.57 11.99
N PHE A 592 11.26 -36.60 12.60
CA PHE A 592 11.24 -36.27 14.03
C PHE A 592 10.74 -34.84 14.27
N LEU A 593 9.89 -34.31 13.39
CA LEU A 593 9.28 -32.99 13.56
C LEU A 593 8.65 -32.86 14.95
N GLU A 594 9.02 -31.84 15.73
CA GLU A 594 8.54 -31.57 17.09
C GLU A 594 8.83 -32.69 18.11
N CYS A 595 9.88 -33.51 17.91
CA CYS A 595 10.33 -34.49 18.91
C CYS A 595 11.19 -33.82 19.99
N GLN A 596 10.55 -33.11 20.92
CA GLN A 596 11.22 -32.18 21.82
C GLN A 596 12.16 -32.85 22.84
N ASN A 597 11.95 -34.14 23.14
CA ASN A 597 12.78 -34.90 24.08
C ASN A 597 13.87 -35.76 23.42
N LEU A 598 13.93 -35.79 22.09
CA LEU A 598 14.97 -36.53 21.38
C LEU A 598 16.33 -35.91 21.65
N GLN A 599 17.25 -36.68 22.24
CA GLN A 599 18.61 -36.25 22.59
C GLN A 599 19.66 -36.82 21.63
N LYS A 600 19.45 -38.03 21.11
CA LYS A 600 20.46 -38.76 20.33
C LYS A 600 19.86 -39.46 19.11
N PHE A 601 20.48 -39.24 17.95
CA PHE A 601 20.19 -39.96 16.72
C PHE A 601 21.45 -40.70 16.23
N ASN A 602 21.37 -42.02 16.10
CA ASN A 602 22.48 -42.86 15.62
C ASN A 602 22.09 -43.56 14.31
N TYR A 603 22.83 -43.32 13.23
CA TYR A 603 22.66 -43.97 11.93
C TYR A 603 23.94 -44.70 11.52
N ASN A 604 23.96 -46.04 11.66
CA ASN A 604 25.16 -46.87 11.62
C ASN A 604 25.22 -47.93 10.49
N PRO A 605 24.81 -47.66 9.23
CA PRO A 605 24.98 -48.64 8.16
C PRO A 605 26.45 -48.84 7.79
N LYS A 606 26.76 -49.96 7.12
CA LYS A 606 28.14 -50.28 6.68
C LYS A 606 28.58 -49.53 5.42
N ILE A 607 27.64 -49.20 4.53
CA ILE A 607 27.87 -48.56 3.23
C ILE A 607 26.70 -47.61 2.91
N GLY A 608 26.95 -46.60 2.08
CA GLY A 608 25.93 -45.67 1.59
C GLY A 608 26.23 -44.22 1.92
N TYR A 609 25.21 -43.38 1.81
CA TYR A 609 25.22 -41.95 2.18
C TYR A 609 23.98 -41.62 3.01
N LEU A 610 24.07 -40.58 3.83
CA LEU A 610 22.96 -40.06 4.64
C LEU A 610 22.58 -38.66 4.17
N SER A 611 21.31 -38.48 3.82
CA SER A 611 20.73 -37.15 3.61
C SER A 611 19.84 -36.76 4.80
N PHE A 612 20.03 -35.56 5.34
CA PHE A 612 19.13 -34.97 6.32
C PHE A 612 18.01 -34.21 5.60
N TYR A 613 16.87 -34.88 5.44
CA TYR A 613 15.73 -34.37 4.67
C TYR A 613 15.02 -33.18 5.33
N GLN A 614 14.20 -32.48 4.54
CA GLN A 614 13.46 -31.28 4.95
C GLN A 614 12.76 -31.47 6.31
N LYS A 615 13.03 -30.53 7.23
CA LYS A 615 12.48 -30.50 8.60
C LYS A 615 12.62 -31.81 9.40
N MET A 616 13.66 -32.61 9.14
CA MET A 616 13.84 -33.92 9.78
C MET A 616 13.86 -33.85 11.32
N PHE A 617 14.55 -32.87 11.90
CA PHE A 617 14.66 -32.60 13.35
C PHE A 617 14.16 -31.20 13.73
N TYR A 618 13.16 -30.68 13.02
CA TYR A 618 12.63 -29.34 13.28
C TYR A 618 12.04 -29.25 14.70
N ASN A 619 12.47 -28.26 15.48
CA ASN A 619 12.09 -28.06 16.89
C ASN A 619 12.43 -29.24 17.84
N CYS A 620 13.48 -30.02 17.54
CA CYS A 620 14.03 -31.00 18.48
C CYS A 620 14.96 -30.31 19.50
N PHE A 621 14.39 -29.54 20.44
CA PHE A 621 15.16 -28.68 21.36
C PHE A 621 16.25 -29.42 22.15
N ASN A 622 15.97 -30.65 22.58
CA ASN A 622 16.90 -31.44 23.39
C ASN A 622 17.91 -32.25 22.58
N LEU A 623 17.93 -32.17 21.25
CA LEU A 623 18.84 -32.96 20.41
C LEU A 623 20.28 -32.53 20.66
N GLU A 624 21.06 -33.36 21.34
CA GLU A 624 22.45 -33.06 21.71
C GLU A 624 23.45 -33.55 20.66
N LYS A 625 23.20 -34.75 20.11
CA LYS A 625 24.15 -35.46 19.25
C LYS A 625 23.48 -36.18 18.10
N VAL A 626 24.07 -36.03 16.92
CA VAL A 626 23.69 -36.69 15.68
C VAL A 626 24.91 -37.44 15.16
N TYR A 627 24.85 -38.77 15.18
CA TYR A 627 25.94 -39.63 14.75
C TYR A 627 25.58 -40.36 13.44
N SER A 628 26.52 -40.37 12.51
CA SER A 628 26.47 -41.21 11.31
C SER A 628 27.79 -41.96 11.12
N SER A 629 27.73 -43.27 10.84
CA SER A 629 28.91 -44.08 10.49
C SER A 629 29.31 -43.96 9.01
N ILE A 630 28.50 -43.27 8.20
CA ILE A 630 28.70 -43.07 6.78
C ILE A 630 28.71 -41.57 6.44
N PRO A 631 29.20 -41.17 5.25
CA PRO A 631 29.25 -39.77 4.89
C PRO A 631 27.86 -39.16 4.68
N VAL A 632 27.70 -37.89 5.09
CA VAL A 632 26.52 -37.08 4.81
C VAL A 632 26.67 -36.43 3.44
N ASP A 633 25.66 -36.54 2.57
CA ASP A 633 25.70 -35.96 1.21
C ASP A 633 24.91 -34.65 1.09
N ALA A 634 23.77 -34.55 1.79
CA ALA A 634 22.86 -33.41 1.72
C ALA A 634 22.26 -33.04 3.08
N VAL A 635 22.15 -31.73 3.33
CA VAL A 635 21.37 -31.14 4.44
C VAL A 635 20.31 -30.22 3.85
N GLU A 636 19.06 -30.66 3.90
CA GLU A 636 17.91 -29.96 3.33
C GLU A 636 17.39 -28.81 4.21
N GLU A 637 16.37 -28.11 3.70
CA GLU A 637 15.81 -26.93 4.35
C GLU A 637 15.26 -27.26 5.74
N TYR A 638 15.62 -26.43 6.72
CA TYR A 638 15.16 -26.53 8.11
C TYR A 638 15.45 -27.87 8.83
N SER A 639 16.39 -28.70 8.33
CA SER A 639 16.60 -30.06 8.85
C SER A 639 16.90 -30.13 10.35
N PHE A 640 17.58 -29.14 10.92
CA PHE A 640 17.91 -29.00 12.35
C PHE A 640 17.44 -27.65 12.92
N TYR A 641 16.43 -27.04 12.31
CA TYR A 641 15.90 -25.75 12.79
C TYR A 641 15.52 -25.85 14.27
N ASN A 642 16.04 -24.92 15.07
CA ASN A 642 15.76 -24.80 16.50
C ASN A 642 16.13 -26.05 17.32
N CYS A 643 17.21 -26.75 16.94
CA CYS A 643 17.86 -27.76 17.77
C CYS A 643 18.83 -27.08 18.76
N THR A 644 18.30 -26.36 19.74
CA THR A 644 19.07 -25.46 20.61
C THR A 644 20.18 -26.16 21.42
N ASN A 645 20.02 -27.44 21.76
CA ASN A 645 21.03 -28.22 22.49
C ASN A 645 22.04 -28.97 21.60
N LEU A 646 21.97 -28.85 20.27
CA LEU A 646 22.86 -29.57 19.36
C LEU A 646 24.28 -29.02 19.51
N LYS A 647 25.21 -29.84 20.02
CA LYS A 647 26.59 -29.42 20.30
C LYS A 647 27.57 -29.78 19.19
N GLU A 648 27.41 -30.97 18.63
CA GLU A 648 28.33 -31.57 17.68
C GLU A 648 27.54 -32.28 16.58
N ILE A 649 27.93 -32.03 15.33
CA ILE A 649 27.44 -32.76 14.17
C ILE A 649 28.58 -32.98 13.17
N ASN A 650 28.76 -34.22 12.74
CA ASN A 650 29.71 -34.56 11.69
C ASN A 650 28.99 -34.54 10.33
N LEU A 651 29.31 -33.55 9.50
CA LEU A 651 28.75 -33.39 8.16
C LEU A 651 29.62 -34.00 7.04
N GLY A 652 30.81 -34.52 7.36
CA GLY A 652 31.68 -35.28 6.44
C GLY A 652 31.80 -34.69 5.02
N THR A 653 31.14 -35.33 4.06
CA THR A 653 31.23 -35.03 2.62
C THR A 653 30.12 -34.12 2.10
N VAL A 654 29.41 -33.39 2.97
CA VAL A 654 28.25 -32.58 2.56
C VAL A 654 28.61 -31.60 1.45
N ILE A 655 27.81 -31.59 0.38
CA ILE A 655 28.05 -30.74 -0.79
C ILE A 655 27.24 -29.43 -0.71
N SER A 656 26.06 -29.47 -0.09
CA SER A 656 25.16 -28.31 0.01
C SER A 656 24.41 -28.32 1.34
N ILE A 657 24.36 -27.15 1.98
CA ILE A 657 23.53 -26.88 3.16
C ILE A 657 22.45 -25.90 2.74
N LYS A 658 21.18 -26.29 2.86
CA LYS A 658 20.05 -25.47 2.39
C LYS A 658 19.65 -24.39 3.40
N ALA A 659 18.59 -23.65 3.07
CA ALA A 659 18.12 -22.53 3.85
C ALA A 659 17.67 -22.96 5.25
N ASN A 660 18.03 -22.16 6.26
CA ASN A 660 17.62 -22.31 7.67
C ASN A 660 17.96 -23.68 8.30
N SER A 661 18.86 -24.48 7.70
CA SER A 661 19.11 -25.87 8.12
C SER A 661 19.55 -26.03 9.57
N PHE A 662 20.32 -25.08 10.12
CA PHE A 662 20.79 -25.04 11.51
C PHE A 662 20.41 -23.73 12.20
N GLU A 663 19.39 -23.01 11.72
CA GLU A 663 18.99 -21.77 12.39
C GLU A 663 18.57 -22.05 13.84
N ASN A 664 19.05 -21.24 14.78
CA ASN A 664 18.81 -21.36 16.21
C ASN A 664 19.36 -22.65 16.86
N CYS A 665 20.43 -23.24 16.31
CA CYS A 665 21.24 -24.26 16.99
C CYS A 665 22.22 -23.59 17.97
N GLU A 666 21.69 -23.03 19.06
CA GLU A 666 22.41 -22.11 19.96
C GLU A 666 23.69 -22.71 20.57
N ASN A 667 23.73 -24.02 20.87
CA ASN A 667 24.88 -24.70 21.49
C ASN A 667 25.87 -25.32 20.50
N LEU A 668 25.71 -25.14 19.18
CA LEU A 668 26.61 -25.70 18.19
C LEU A 668 27.95 -24.95 18.23
N GLU A 669 29.04 -25.64 18.57
CA GLU A 669 30.35 -24.98 18.82
C GLU A 669 31.26 -24.94 17.59
N GLU A 670 31.30 -26.04 16.82
CA GLU A 670 32.11 -26.16 15.62
C GLU A 670 31.39 -26.95 14.51
N VAL A 671 31.68 -26.59 13.25
CA VAL A 671 31.17 -27.31 12.07
C VAL A 671 32.27 -27.45 11.03
N ASP A 672 32.50 -28.67 10.56
CA ASP A 672 33.34 -28.96 9.41
C ASP A 672 32.51 -29.02 8.13
N ILE A 673 32.77 -28.09 7.20
CA ILE A 673 32.12 -28.02 5.88
C ILE A 673 33.16 -28.04 4.74
N THR A 674 34.27 -28.76 4.92
CA THR A 674 35.42 -28.81 3.99
C THR A 674 35.05 -29.27 2.57
N ASN A 675 33.91 -29.94 2.37
CA ASN A 675 33.43 -30.38 1.05
C ASN A 675 32.27 -29.55 0.48
N CYS A 676 31.78 -28.55 1.22
CA CYS A 676 30.57 -27.82 0.88
C CYS A 676 30.80 -26.76 -0.20
N ILE A 677 29.98 -26.79 -1.25
CA ILE A 677 30.00 -25.83 -2.37
C ILE A 677 29.08 -24.63 -2.08
N THR A 678 27.92 -24.87 -1.43
CA THR A 678 26.89 -23.84 -1.23
C THR A 678 26.29 -23.86 0.17
N ILE A 679 26.19 -22.67 0.79
CA ILE A 679 25.53 -22.43 2.07
C ILE A 679 24.29 -21.56 1.84
N GLY A 680 23.13 -22.07 2.24
CA GLY A 680 21.81 -21.46 2.02
C GLY A 680 21.52 -20.26 2.93
N VAL A 681 20.42 -19.57 2.63
CA VAL A 681 19.96 -18.39 3.36
C VAL A 681 19.73 -18.73 4.83
N SER A 682 20.28 -17.92 5.74
CA SER A 682 20.14 -18.10 7.20
C SER A 682 20.55 -19.48 7.75
N ALA A 683 21.38 -20.24 7.03
CA ALA A 683 21.69 -21.64 7.36
C ALA A 683 22.18 -21.87 8.80
N PHE A 684 22.98 -20.96 9.37
CA PHE A 684 23.51 -20.98 10.74
C PHE A 684 23.16 -19.69 11.51
N THR A 685 22.07 -19.02 11.13
CA THR A 685 21.62 -17.82 11.87
C THR A 685 21.33 -18.18 13.33
N LYS A 686 21.76 -17.35 14.28
CA LYS A 686 21.59 -17.57 15.73
C LYS A 686 22.22 -18.87 16.27
N CYS A 687 23.26 -19.40 15.63
CA CYS A 687 24.15 -20.38 16.29
C CYS A 687 25.08 -19.63 17.26
N LEU A 688 24.54 -19.24 18.42
CA LEU A 688 25.15 -18.28 19.34
C LEU A 688 26.51 -18.73 19.90
N ASN A 689 26.78 -20.04 19.98
CA ASN A 689 28.06 -20.58 20.44
C ASN A 689 28.99 -21.07 19.31
N LEU A 690 28.62 -20.86 18.04
CA LEU A 690 29.41 -21.33 16.90
C LEU A 690 30.68 -20.49 16.76
N LYS A 691 31.81 -21.06 17.18
CA LYS A 691 33.13 -20.42 17.24
C LYS A 691 34.00 -20.71 16.03
N LYS A 692 33.83 -21.90 15.42
CA LYS A 692 34.72 -22.38 14.38
C LYS A 692 33.95 -23.03 13.23
N VAL A 693 34.27 -22.60 12.02
CA VAL A 693 33.80 -23.20 10.77
C VAL A 693 35.00 -23.48 9.86
N THR A 694 35.15 -24.73 9.42
CA THR A 694 36.17 -25.10 8.43
C THR A 694 35.58 -25.03 7.03
N PHE A 695 35.93 -23.99 6.27
CA PHE A 695 35.40 -23.75 4.92
C PHE A 695 36.05 -24.62 3.84
N SER A 696 35.30 -24.92 2.78
CA SER A 696 35.78 -25.71 1.63
C SER A 696 36.65 -24.92 0.65
N SER A 697 37.65 -25.59 0.06
CA SER A 697 38.37 -25.08 -1.12
C SER A 697 37.52 -25.05 -2.39
N ASN A 698 36.34 -25.69 -2.40
CA ASN A 698 35.40 -25.67 -3.52
C ASN A 698 34.18 -24.78 -3.23
N LEU A 699 34.24 -23.95 -2.18
CA LEU A 699 33.12 -23.09 -1.79
C LEU A 699 32.87 -22.02 -2.86
N GLU A 700 31.62 -21.93 -3.32
CA GLU A 700 31.18 -20.99 -4.35
C GLU A 700 30.24 -19.92 -3.80
N THR A 701 29.41 -20.25 -2.80
CA THR A 701 28.35 -19.34 -2.33
C THR A 701 28.10 -19.44 -0.83
N ILE A 702 28.07 -18.28 -0.17
CA ILE A 702 27.50 -18.05 1.17
C ILE A 702 26.33 -17.08 1.01
N SER A 703 25.11 -17.60 1.16
CA SER A 703 23.88 -16.84 0.92
C SER A 703 23.59 -15.81 2.02
N LYS A 704 22.50 -15.04 1.84
CA LYS A 704 22.11 -13.98 2.75
C LYS A 704 21.92 -14.50 4.18
N PHE A 705 22.42 -13.77 5.16
CA PHE A 705 22.29 -14.05 6.60
C PHE A 705 22.87 -15.39 7.12
N SER A 706 23.62 -16.15 6.32
CA SER A 706 24.02 -17.52 6.67
C SER A 706 24.66 -17.69 8.07
N PHE A 707 25.48 -16.77 8.56
CA PHE A 707 26.13 -16.79 9.88
C PHE A 707 25.77 -15.58 10.76
N ARG A 708 24.59 -14.98 10.54
CA ARG A 708 24.13 -13.83 11.33
C ARG A 708 23.92 -14.23 12.81
N PHE A 709 24.35 -13.39 13.75
CA PHE A 709 24.27 -13.67 15.19
C PHE A 709 24.99 -14.98 15.59
N THR A 710 26.16 -15.23 15.02
CA THR A 710 27.06 -16.30 15.46
C THR A 710 28.19 -15.72 16.32
N ASN A 711 29.07 -16.57 16.84
CA ASN A 711 30.21 -16.16 17.66
C ASN A 711 31.55 -16.65 17.06
N LEU A 712 31.67 -16.56 15.73
CA LEU A 712 32.85 -17.02 15.01
C LEU A 712 34.08 -16.24 15.45
N GLU A 713 35.11 -16.94 15.93
CA GLU A 713 36.35 -16.30 16.40
C GLU A 713 37.29 -15.98 15.24
N ASN A 714 37.28 -16.80 14.18
CA ASN A 714 38.10 -16.63 12.99
C ASN A 714 37.33 -17.07 11.74
N VAL A 715 37.56 -16.36 10.63
CA VAL A 715 37.02 -16.72 9.31
C VAL A 715 38.18 -16.84 8.34
N GLU A 716 38.41 -18.03 7.80
CA GLU A 716 39.46 -18.28 6.82
C GLU A 716 38.91 -19.02 5.60
N PHE A 717 38.94 -18.36 4.45
CA PHE A 717 38.63 -19.00 3.16
C PHE A 717 39.91 -19.63 2.60
N PRO A 718 39.94 -20.95 2.35
CA PRO A 718 41.15 -21.64 1.89
C PRO A 718 41.53 -21.29 0.45
N LYS A 719 42.81 -21.48 0.12
CA LYS A 719 43.31 -21.32 -1.25
C LYS A 719 42.58 -22.24 -2.23
N GLY A 720 42.24 -21.72 -3.40
CA GLY A 720 41.47 -22.44 -4.43
C GLY A 720 39.96 -22.16 -4.42
N SER A 721 39.40 -21.57 -3.36
CA SER A 721 37.97 -21.25 -3.31
C SER A 721 37.57 -20.13 -4.28
N LYS A 722 36.27 -20.07 -4.62
CA LYS A 722 35.68 -19.07 -5.52
C LYS A 722 34.39 -18.50 -4.94
N VAL A 723 34.51 -17.86 -3.78
CA VAL A 723 33.36 -17.57 -2.90
C VAL A 723 32.67 -16.26 -3.26
N ASN A 724 31.35 -16.31 -3.40
CA ASN A 724 30.45 -15.15 -3.34
C ASN A 724 29.78 -15.10 -1.96
N VAL A 725 29.98 -14.01 -1.21
CA VAL A 725 29.39 -13.76 0.10
C VAL A 725 28.30 -12.70 -0.04
N TYR A 726 27.05 -13.05 0.27
CA TYR A 726 25.90 -12.18 0.06
C TYR A 726 25.56 -11.29 1.28
N ASP A 727 24.58 -10.39 1.13
CA ASP A 727 24.17 -9.46 2.19
C ASP A 727 23.86 -10.16 3.51
N GLY A 728 24.32 -9.59 4.62
CA GLY A 728 23.94 -10.10 5.93
C GLY A 728 24.71 -11.33 6.40
N SER A 729 25.51 -11.99 5.55
CA SER A 729 26.05 -13.33 5.81
C SER A 729 26.83 -13.45 7.12
N PHE A 730 27.53 -12.42 7.55
CA PHE A 730 28.33 -12.39 8.77
C PHE A 730 27.96 -11.19 9.65
N CYS A 731 26.68 -10.81 9.71
CA CYS A 731 26.23 -9.65 10.49
C CYS A 731 26.03 -9.94 11.98
N TYR A 732 26.25 -8.92 12.80
CA TYR A 732 26.06 -8.94 14.25
C TYR A 732 26.80 -10.12 14.93
N ILE A 733 28.05 -10.34 14.51
CA ILE A 733 28.99 -11.23 15.20
C ILE A 733 29.80 -10.36 16.17
N ASP A 734 29.78 -10.73 17.45
CA ASP A 734 30.33 -9.91 18.52
C ASP A 734 31.83 -9.65 18.35
N HIS A 735 32.59 -10.67 17.91
CA HIS A 735 34.03 -10.53 17.74
C HIS A 735 34.70 -11.60 16.86
N ILE A 736 35.22 -11.19 15.70
CA ILE A 736 36.15 -11.96 14.85
C ILE A 736 37.57 -11.41 15.04
N HIS A 737 38.53 -12.27 15.38
CA HIS A 737 39.95 -11.91 15.50
C HIS A 737 40.59 -11.73 14.12
N ASP A 738 40.53 -12.77 13.28
CA ASP A 738 41.11 -12.75 11.94
C ASP A 738 40.05 -13.09 10.88
N PHE A 739 39.92 -12.23 9.86
CA PHE A 739 39.16 -12.48 8.64
C PHE A 739 40.12 -12.59 7.45
N ARG A 740 40.40 -13.82 7.00
CA ARG A 740 41.41 -14.17 5.99
C ARG A 740 40.76 -14.60 4.68
N VAL A 741 40.97 -13.81 3.63
CA VAL A 741 40.49 -14.12 2.28
C VAL A 741 41.59 -14.84 1.50
N ASN A 742 41.88 -16.13 1.69
CA ASN A 742 42.91 -16.80 0.86
C ASN A 742 42.36 -17.31 -0.49
N SER A 743 41.16 -16.88 -0.88
CA SER A 743 40.42 -17.32 -2.06
C SER A 743 41.05 -16.87 -3.39
N ASP A 744 40.91 -17.67 -4.45
CA ASP A 744 41.36 -17.31 -5.81
C ASP A 744 40.41 -16.29 -6.45
N PHE A 745 39.13 -16.33 -6.08
CA PHE A 745 38.10 -15.38 -6.45
C PHE A 745 37.23 -15.08 -5.23
N PHE A 746 36.97 -13.80 -4.96
CA PHE A 746 36.20 -13.38 -3.80
C PHE A 746 35.33 -12.18 -4.15
N ILE A 747 34.01 -12.34 -3.99
CA ILE A 747 33.04 -11.25 -4.01
C ILE A 747 32.35 -11.24 -2.66
N ILE A 748 32.20 -10.05 -2.07
CA ILE A 748 31.45 -9.82 -0.85
C ILE A 748 30.45 -8.70 -1.09
N SER A 749 29.21 -8.84 -0.61
CA SER A 749 28.21 -7.78 -0.71
C SER A 749 28.41 -6.69 0.36
N GLU A 750 27.88 -5.51 0.08
CA GLU A 750 28.09 -4.28 0.88
C GLU A 750 27.71 -4.45 2.35
N SER A 751 26.61 -5.15 2.63
CA SER A 751 26.09 -5.34 4.00
C SER A 751 26.45 -6.69 4.60
N SER A 752 27.46 -7.41 4.08
CA SER A 752 27.79 -8.76 4.56
C SER A 752 28.32 -8.80 6.00
N LEU A 753 28.92 -7.72 6.50
CA LEU A 753 29.58 -7.64 7.81
C LEU A 753 28.94 -6.60 8.76
N CYS A 754 27.69 -6.19 8.47
CA CYS A 754 27.00 -5.15 9.23
C CYS A 754 26.90 -5.45 10.73
N GLY A 755 27.37 -4.53 11.57
CA GLY A 755 27.34 -4.63 13.02
C GLY A 755 28.38 -5.60 13.62
N THR A 756 29.25 -6.18 12.79
CA THR A 756 30.26 -7.16 13.24
C THR A 756 31.58 -6.49 13.57
N ARG A 757 32.26 -6.98 14.62
CA ARG A 757 33.60 -6.51 15.00
C ARG A 757 34.66 -7.44 14.41
N VAL A 758 35.58 -6.91 13.60
CA VAL A 758 36.73 -7.64 13.05
C VAL A 758 38.03 -6.95 13.45
N ASP A 759 38.96 -7.61 14.14
CA ASP A 759 40.23 -7.00 14.53
C ASP A 759 41.23 -6.93 13.38
N ASN A 760 41.46 -8.03 12.66
CA ASN A 760 42.39 -8.09 11.54
C ASN A 760 41.70 -8.61 10.27
N PHE A 761 41.80 -7.85 9.19
CA PHE A 761 41.33 -8.25 7.87
C PHE A 761 42.55 -8.48 6.96
N TYR A 762 42.62 -9.62 6.26
CA TYR A 762 43.80 -9.96 5.45
C TYR A 762 43.43 -10.03 3.95
N PHE A 763 44.09 -9.21 3.15
CA PHE A 763 44.00 -9.24 1.69
C PHE A 763 45.16 -10.09 1.12
N PRO A 764 44.88 -11.18 0.37
CA PRO A 764 45.90 -12.05 -0.21
C PRO A 764 46.53 -11.41 -1.45
N ALA A 765 47.62 -11.99 -1.97
CA ALA A 765 48.19 -11.56 -3.26
C ALA A 765 47.21 -11.70 -4.46
N THR A 766 46.21 -12.58 -4.36
CA THR A 766 45.24 -12.91 -5.43
C THR A 766 44.03 -11.97 -5.52
N LEU A 767 43.78 -11.12 -4.51
CA LEU A 767 42.58 -10.29 -4.47
C LEU A 767 42.65 -9.15 -5.49
N THR A 768 41.66 -9.10 -6.39
CA THR A 768 41.57 -8.14 -7.49
C THR A 768 40.56 -7.03 -7.26
N ARG A 769 39.48 -7.29 -6.54
CA ARG A 769 38.43 -6.30 -6.23
C ARG A 769 37.91 -6.52 -4.81
N PHE A 770 37.57 -5.43 -4.12
CA PHE A 770 36.94 -5.48 -2.80
C PHE A 770 36.06 -4.24 -2.60
N PRO A 771 34.76 -4.38 -2.29
CA PRO A 771 33.89 -3.24 -2.01
C PRO A 771 34.16 -2.67 -0.62
N GLY A 772 34.43 -1.37 -0.54
CA GLY A 772 34.76 -0.68 0.71
C GLY A 772 33.63 -0.70 1.74
N GLU A 773 32.39 -0.76 1.27
CA GLU A 773 31.15 -0.78 2.05
C GLU A 773 31.09 -1.96 3.00
N ALA A 774 31.63 -3.11 2.59
CA ALA A 774 31.70 -4.29 3.45
C ALA A 774 32.51 -3.99 4.72
N LEU A 775 33.58 -3.20 4.63
CA LEU A 775 34.33 -2.72 5.80
C LEU A 775 33.61 -1.57 6.52
N ALA A 776 32.91 -0.70 5.78
CA ALA A 776 32.11 0.40 6.34
C ALA A 776 31.00 -0.05 7.29
N SER A 777 30.48 -1.25 7.05
CA SER A 777 29.39 -1.83 7.84
C SER A 777 29.86 -2.42 9.19
N LEU A 778 31.17 -2.56 9.43
CA LEU A 778 31.71 -3.11 10.67
C LEU A 778 31.41 -2.22 11.89
N SER A 779 31.31 -2.83 13.07
CA SER A 779 31.14 -2.12 14.36
C SER A 779 32.46 -1.66 14.97
N ASN A 780 33.59 -1.83 14.28
CA ASN A 780 34.91 -1.38 14.74
C ASN A 780 35.83 -1.00 13.56
N ARG A 781 37.06 -0.58 13.90
CA ARG A 781 38.16 -0.34 12.96
C ARG A 781 38.99 -1.61 12.79
N PRO A 782 38.89 -2.34 11.67
CA PRO A 782 39.78 -3.46 11.41
C PRO A 782 41.18 -2.94 11.03
N LYS A 783 42.21 -3.64 11.48
CA LYS A 783 43.53 -3.55 10.88
C LYS A 783 43.51 -4.31 9.54
N VAL A 784 43.65 -3.59 8.43
CA VAL A 784 43.74 -4.19 7.10
C VAL A 784 45.20 -4.53 6.80
N ASN A 785 45.52 -5.81 6.69
CA ASN A 785 46.84 -6.33 6.37
C ASN A 785 46.84 -6.81 4.91
N ILE A 786 47.62 -6.18 4.04
CA ILE A 786 47.68 -6.52 2.61
C ILE A 786 48.98 -7.26 2.34
N ASP A 787 48.91 -8.41 1.64
CA ASP A 787 50.08 -9.13 1.17
C ASP A 787 51.00 -8.18 0.37
N PRO A 788 52.30 -8.08 0.69
CA PRO A 788 53.23 -7.20 -0.02
C PRO A 788 53.27 -7.43 -1.55
N ASN A 789 52.94 -8.64 -2.00
CA ASN A 789 52.89 -9.01 -3.41
C ASN A 789 51.52 -8.74 -4.07
N ASN A 790 50.52 -8.22 -3.35
CA ASN A 790 49.25 -7.86 -3.95
C ASN A 790 49.46 -6.72 -4.98
N PRO A 791 49.15 -6.92 -6.27
CA PRO A 791 49.41 -5.91 -7.30
C PRO A 791 48.33 -4.81 -7.34
N ASN A 792 47.20 -4.99 -6.66
CA ASN A 792 46.00 -4.15 -6.80
C ASN A 792 45.79 -3.23 -5.60
N PHE A 793 46.07 -3.65 -4.36
CA PHE A 793 45.78 -2.86 -3.16
C PHE A 793 47.05 -2.53 -2.36
N VAL A 794 47.02 -1.42 -1.64
CA VAL A 794 48.03 -1.03 -0.65
C VAL A 794 47.37 -0.22 0.46
N VAL A 795 47.94 -0.30 1.65
CA VAL A 795 47.61 0.61 2.76
C VAL A 795 48.70 1.66 2.86
N GLN A 796 48.34 2.93 2.68
CA GLN A 796 49.22 4.07 2.94
C GLN A 796 48.43 5.13 3.69
N ASP A 797 49.04 5.73 4.71
CA ASP A 797 48.42 6.82 5.49
C ASP A 797 47.02 6.44 6.03
N GLU A 798 46.88 5.21 6.53
CA GLU A 798 45.63 4.63 7.06
C GLU A 798 44.48 4.54 6.04
N ILE A 799 44.79 4.60 4.75
CA ILE A 799 43.83 4.47 3.65
C ILE A 799 44.14 3.22 2.83
N VAL A 800 43.12 2.42 2.58
CA VAL A 800 43.14 1.34 1.59
C VAL A 800 42.78 1.93 0.23
N TYR A 801 43.67 1.80 -0.75
CA TYR A 801 43.38 2.23 -2.12
C TYR A 801 43.90 1.24 -3.15
N GLU A 802 43.30 1.31 -4.34
CA GLU A 802 43.68 0.51 -5.49
C GLU A 802 44.84 1.18 -6.27
N LYS A 803 45.96 0.48 -6.44
CA LYS A 803 47.22 0.95 -7.05
C LYS A 803 47.06 1.39 -8.50
N ASN A 804 46.31 0.62 -9.30
CA ASN A 804 46.25 0.79 -10.76
C ASN A 804 45.37 1.98 -11.17
N THR A 805 44.25 2.15 -10.46
CA THR A 805 43.24 3.17 -10.73
C THR A 805 43.47 4.42 -9.88
N GLY A 806 44.06 4.28 -8.69
CA GLY A 806 44.05 5.32 -7.67
C GLY A 806 42.67 5.46 -7.00
N THR A 807 41.85 4.40 -7.03
CA THR A 807 40.53 4.37 -6.38
C THR A 807 40.67 4.28 -4.87
N PHE A 808 40.00 5.17 -4.16
CA PHE A 808 39.90 5.14 -2.71
C PHE A 808 38.88 4.06 -2.28
N VAL A 809 39.31 3.05 -1.52
CA VAL A 809 38.47 1.90 -1.16
C VAL A 809 37.88 2.06 0.23
N PHE A 810 38.70 2.36 1.24
CA PHE A 810 38.23 2.46 2.63
C PHE A 810 39.23 3.24 3.50
N ASN A 811 38.76 4.14 4.36
CA ASN A 811 39.57 4.76 5.40
C ASN A 811 39.56 3.95 6.70
N ILE A 812 40.73 3.55 7.17
CA ILE A 812 40.89 2.88 8.47
C ILE A 812 40.64 3.88 9.63
N ASN A 813 40.82 5.18 9.39
CA ASN A 813 40.63 6.24 10.36
C ASN A 813 39.46 7.17 10.02
N PHE A 814 38.52 7.34 10.96
CA PHE A 814 37.27 8.10 10.76
C PHE A 814 37.41 9.62 10.96
N GLY A 815 38.64 10.12 11.18
CA GLY A 815 38.88 11.48 11.69
C GLY A 815 38.54 11.61 13.18
N GLU A 816 38.97 12.72 13.81
CA GLU A 816 38.50 13.13 15.14
C GLU A 816 37.06 13.68 15.07
N ASP A 817 36.31 13.68 16.17
CA ASP A 817 34.99 14.31 16.26
C ASP A 817 35.08 15.79 15.86
N GLY A 818 34.40 16.20 14.79
CA GLY A 818 34.54 17.57 14.26
C GLY A 818 35.81 17.82 13.45
N GLY A 819 36.55 16.75 13.12
CA GLY A 819 37.79 16.79 12.36
C GLY A 819 37.61 16.91 10.85
N THR A 820 38.73 17.02 10.16
CA THR A 820 38.81 17.09 8.70
C THR A 820 39.45 15.82 8.16
N ILE A 821 38.80 15.16 7.20
CA ILE A 821 39.42 14.11 6.37
C ILE A 821 39.98 14.78 5.12
N GLU A 822 41.29 14.74 4.94
CA GLU A 822 41.94 15.18 3.70
C GLU A 822 42.27 13.96 2.84
N ILE A 823 41.63 13.88 1.67
CA ILE A 823 41.90 12.83 0.69
C ILE A 823 43.30 13.06 0.11
N PRO A 824 44.18 12.04 0.10
CA PRO A 824 45.55 12.22 -0.39
C PRO A 824 45.61 12.63 -1.88
N PRO A 825 46.60 13.44 -2.28
CA PRO A 825 46.70 14.00 -3.63
C PRO A 825 47.01 12.97 -4.74
N TYR A 826 47.18 11.69 -4.40
CA TYR A 826 47.34 10.61 -5.37
C TYR A 826 46.02 9.88 -5.70
N VAL A 827 44.95 10.07 -4.91
CA VAL A 827 43.62 9.51 -5.20
C VAL A 827 43.04 10.15 -6.46
N ARG A 828 42.49 9.31 -7.33
CA ARG A 828 41.91 9.70 -8.64
C ARG A 828 40.41 9.45 -8.73
N TYR A 829 39.91 8.41 -8.08
CA TYR A 829 38.51 7.99 -8.10
C TYR A 829 38.05 7.70 -6.68
N MET A 830 36.79 7.98 -6.37
CA MET A 830 36.17 7.62 -5.09
C MET A 830 34.84 6.92 -5.37
N GLU A 831 34.67 5.71 -4.86
CA GLU A 831 33.49 4.85 -5.10
C GLU A 831 32.46 5.01 -3.98
N TYR A 832 31.29 4.38 -4.15
CA TYR A 832 30.27 4.29 -3.11
C TYR A 832 30.89 3.77 -1.78
N GLY A 833 30.50 4.37 -0.66
CA GLY A 833 30.97 4.03 0.70
C GLY A 833 32.47 4.00 1.00
N SER A 834 33.32 4.60 0.16
CA SER A 834 34.76 4.78 0.43
C SER A 834 35.03 5.64 1.67
N VAL A 835 34.08 6.50 2.05
CA VAL A 835 34.16 7.40 3.22
C VAL A 835 33.12 7.01 4.27
N VAL A 836 33.59 6.62 5.45
CA VAL A 836 32.71 6.19 6.55
C VAL A 836 32.74 7.20 7.70
N THR A 837 31.57 7.68 8.12
CA THR A 837 31.39 8.67 9.21
C THR A 837 30.35 8.24 10.25
N THR A 838 30.01 6.95 10.25
CA THR A 838 28.90 6.37 11.01
C THR A 838 29.19 6.31 12.52
N SER A 839 28.12 6.30 13.30
CA SER A 839 28.18 6.04 14.74
C SER A 839 28.05 4.53 14.96
N PHE A 840 28.93 3.92 15.74
CA PHE A 840 28.83 2.51 16.09
C PHE A 840 28.65 2.34 17.60
N LEU A 841 28.00 1.25 18.01
CA LEU A 841 27.92 0.87 19.42
C LEU A 841 29.22 0.16 19.79
N ASP A 842 30.03 0.75 20.66
CA ASP A 842 31.15 0.06 21.26
C ASP A 842 30.61 -0.98 22.25
N MET A 843 30.61 -2.24 21.83
CA MET A 843 30.06 -3.37 22.58
C MET A 843 30.82 -3.65 23.88
N ASN A 844 32.08 -3.20 24.02
CA ASN A 844 32.85 -3.35 25.27
C ASN A 844 32.41 -2.35 26.34
N THR A 845 31.96 -1.16 25.92
CA THR A 845 31.56 -0.07 26.83
C THR A 845 30.06 0.20 26.86
N GLY A 846 29.30 -0.41 25.95
CA GLY A 846 27.86 -0.18 25.74
C GLY A 846 27.53 1.23 25.24
N ARG A 847 28.52 2.01 24.81
CA ARG A 847 28.34 3.41 24.40
C ARG A 847 28.26 3.51 22.89
N ILE A 848 27.32 4.32 22.39
CA ILE A 848 27.37 4.78 21.01
C ILE A 848 28.57 5.70 20.89
N VAL A 849 29.60 5.23 20.20
CA VAL A 849 30.75 6.03 19.79
C VAL A 849 30.36 6.64 18.44
N SER A 850 29.86 7.86 18.48
CA SER A 850 29.76 8.70 17.28
C SER A 850 31.14 9.31 17.07
N ARG A 851 31.79 9.00 15.93
CA ARG A 851 32.96 9.72 15.44
C ARG A 851 32.86 9.95 13.95
N GLY A 852 32.58 11.19 13.57
CA GLY A 852 32.47 11.59 12.16
C GLY A 852 33.20 12.90 11.90
N ALA A 853 33.93 12.95 10.80
CA ALA A 853 34.53 14.18 10.30
C ALA A 853 33.44 15.14 9.81
N THR A 854 33.44 16.38 10.28
CA THR A 854 32.51 17.42 9.80
C THR A 854 32.93 17.98 8.44
N THR A 855 34.20 17.77 8.04
CA THR A 855 34.76 18.33 6.81
C THR A 855 35.50 17.28 5.99
N LEU A 856 35.19 17.19 4.70
CA LEU A 856 35.92 16.39 3.73
C LEU A 856 36.64 17.32 2.74
N ILE A 857 37.97 17.22 2.64
CA ILE A 857 38.79 17.94 1.66
C ILE A 857 39.12 17.00 0.52
N VAL A 858 38.63 17.33 -0.67
CA VAL A 858 38.87 16.60 -1.91
C VAL A 858 39.91 17.36 -2.75
N PRO A 859 41.11 16.78 -3.02
CA PRO A 859 42.18 17.42 -3.77
C PRO A 859 41.83 17.52 -5.27
N GLU A 860 42.56 18.37 -6.01
CA GLU A 860 42.41 18.50 -7.48
C GLU A 860 42.74 17.21 -8.24
N SER A 861 43.40 16.25 -7.59
CA SER A 861 43.76 14.97 -8.20
C SER A 861 42.56 14.06 -8.49
N VAL A 862 41.47 14.20 -7.73
CA VAL A 862 40.25 13.40 -7.88
C VAL A 862 39.50 13.87 -9.12
N LYS A 863 39.27 12.94 -10.04
CA LYS A 863 38.64 13.18 -11.34
C LYS A 863 37.15 12.87 -11.33
N GLU A 864 36.75 11.91 -10.49
CA GLU A 864 35.39 11.35 -10.46
C GLU A 864 35.07 10.84 -9.05
N ILE A 865 33.80 10.99 -8.66
CA ILE A 865 33.26 10.67 -7.34
C ILE A 865 31.88 10.07 -7.56
N ASP A 866 31.64 8.90 -6.96
CA ASP A 866 30.32 8.29 -6.94
C ASP A 866 29.31 9.17 -6.20
N GLU A 867 28.09 9.26 -6.74
CA GLU A 867 26.97 10.06 -6.22
C GLU A 867 26.65 9.79 -4.74
N ASN A 868 26.91 8.56 -4.28
CA ASN A 868 26.54 8.13 -2.93
C ASN A 868 27.77 7.82 -2.04
N ILE A 869 28.96 8.40 -2.30
CA ILE A 869 30.24 8.15 -1.58
C ILE A 869 30.17 8.02 -0.04
N ILE A 870 29.12 8.52 0.61
CA ILE A 870 28.89 8.48 2.06
C ILE A 870 27.80 7.44 2.40
N VAL A 871 28.13 6.43 3.21
CA VAL A 871 27.14 5.53 3.84
C VAL A 871 26.69 6.14 5.19
N LEU A 872 25.39 6.42 5.34
CA LEU A 872 24.70 7.23 6.37
C LEU A 872 24.85 6.76 7.86
N PRO A 873 24.63 7.64 8.88
CA PRO A 873 23.96 8.96 8.81
C PRO A 873 24.83 10.20 9.14
N ASN A 874 24.70 11.23 8.30
CA ASN A 874 24.64 12.68 8.58
C ASN A 874 25.81 13.44 9.27
N ASN A 875 27.05 12.95 9.25
CA ASN A 875 28.13 13.65 9.97
C ASN A 875 29.08 14.53 9.12
N ILE A 876 29.04 14.47 7.78
CA ILE A 876 29.78 15.42 6.94
C ILE A 876 28.91 16.66 6.71
N TYR A 877 29.30 17.79 7.28
CA TYR A 877 28.58 19.07 7.13
C TYR A 877 29.16 19.95 6.03
N HIS A 878 30.45 19.80 5.73
CA HIS A 878 31.17 20.63 4.76
C HIS A 878 32.02 19.75 3.82
N MET A 879 31.86 19.91 2.51
CA MET A 879 32.76 19.31 1.52
C MET A 879 33.51 20.41 0.79
N CYS A 880 34.85 20.34 0.76
CA CYS A 880 35.69 21.32 0.07
C CYS A 880 36.43 20.71 -1.11
N PHE A 881 36.10 21.17 -2.31
CA PHE A 881 36.73 20.72 -3.56
C PHE A 881 37.82 21.69 -3.98
N LYS A 882 39.06 21.19 -4.10
CA LYS A 882 40.21 21.98 -4.56
C LYS A 882 40.36 22.02 -6.09
N GLY A 883 39.63 21.19 -6.86
CA GLY A 883 39.79 20.97 -8.32
C GLY A 883 38.76 21.58 -9.28
N ARG A 884 38.84 21.21 -10.58
CA ARG A 884 38.12 21.87 -11.71
C ARG A 884 36.85 21.19 -12.25
N TYR A 885 36.57 19.90 -11.96
CA TYR A 885 35.44 19.15 -12.56
C TYR A 885 34.73 18.23 -11.56
N PHE A 886 33.42 18.07 -11.73
CA PHE A 886 32.53 17.10 -11.07
C PHE A 886 31.50 16.62 -12.12
N VAL A 887 31.15 15.34 -12.15
CA VAL A 887 30.06 14.80 -12.98
C VAL A 887 29.08 14.10 -12.04
N ASP A 888 27.90 14.70 -11.88
CA ASP A 888 26.76 14.19 -11.14
C ASP A 888 25.80 13.51 -12.13
N ASN A 889 25.36 12.29 -11.86
CA ASN A 889 24.29 11.64 -12.64
C ASN A 889 23.06 11.30 -11.77
N SER A 890 22.91 11.92 -10.59
CA SER A 890 21.93 11.49 -9.60
C SER A 890 20.48 11.92 -9.88
N GLN A 891 19.59 10.92 -9.86
CA GLN A 891 18.17 11.08 -9.50
C GLN A 891 17.93 10.31 -8.19
N SER A 892 18.24 10.90 -7.04
CA SER A 892 17.79 10.37 -5.74
C SER A 892 17.27 11.49 -4.83
N SER A 893 16.25 11.18 -4.02
CA SER A 893 15.32 12.17 -3.46
C SER A 893 15.29 12.31 -1.95
N ASP A 894 16.23 11.77 -1.17
CA ASP A 894 16.13 11.79 0.30
C ASP A 894 17.37 12.31 1.07
N THR A 895 17.14 13.48 1.68
CA THR A 895 17.64 14.03 2.97
C THR A 895 19.14 14.19 3.28
N ALA A 896 19.49 15.45 3.63
CA ALA A 896 20.74 15.98 4.23
C ALA A 896 21.94 16.27 3.28
N ASN A 897 21.84 17.35 2.49
CA ASN A 897 22.96 17.82 1.64
C ASN A 897 24.02 18.59 2.46
N PRO A 898 25.32 18.21 2.41
CA PRO A 898 26.42 18.99 3.00
C PRO A 898 26.61 20.35 2.29
N TYR A 899 27.13 21.36 3.00
CA TYR A 899 27.53 22.61 2.36
C TYR A 899 28.74 22.37 1.45
N ILE A 900 28.57 22.70 0.16
CA ILE A 900 29.61 22.54 -0.85
C ILE A 900 30.42 23.84 -0.98
N TYR A 901 31.72 23.74 -0.70
CA TYR A 901 32.70 24.81 -0.90
C TYR A 901 33.62 24.44 -2.06
N VAL A 902 33.84 25.41 -2.94
CA VAL A 902 34.70 25.21 -4.11
C VAL A 902 35.70 26.35 -4.23
N THR A 903 36.89 26.05 -4.72
CA THR A 903 37.89 27.09 -5.05
C THR A 903 37.44 27.92 -6.26
N GLU A 904 38.03 29.11 -6.45
CA GLU A 904 37.66 30.04 -7.54
C GLU A 904 37.72 29.41 -8.94
N ASN A 905 38.55 28.37 -9.10
CA ASN A 905 38.82 27.70 -10.36
C ASN A 905 37.81 26.59 -10.72
N TYR A 906 36.81 26.34 -9.86
CA TYR A 906 35.75 25.36 -10.10
C TYR A 906 34.76 25.83 -11.17
N LYS A 907 34.46 24.97 -12.15
CA LYS A 907 33.44 25.20 -13.19
C LYS A 907 32.16 24.46 -12.82
N ILE A 908 31.03 25.16 -12.84
CA ILE A 908 29.70 24.62 -12.47
C ILE A 908 29.20 23.71 -13.62
N PRO A 909 29.05 22.39 -13.42
CA PRO A 909 28.30 21.54 -14.34
C PRO A 909 26.80 21.76 -14.11
N TYR A 910 25.99 21.69 -15.17
CA TYR A 910 24.54 21.87 -15.08
C TYR A 910 23.90 20.72 -14.28
N PHE A 911 22.99 21.09 -13.37
CA PHE A 911 22.17 20.29 -12.44
C PHE A 911 22.76 19.98 -11.05
N ALA A 912 22.50 20.89 -10.10
CA ALA A 912 22.33 20.60 -8.67
C ALA A 912 21.35 21.63 -8.06
N LYS A 913 20.52 21.22 -7.08
CA LYS A 913 19.51 22.07 -6.39
C LYS A 913 20.11 23.15 -5.46
N GLN A 914 21.42 23.18 -5.22
CA GLN A 914 22.10 24.16 -4.35
C GLN A 914 23.30 24.83 -5.07
N ILE A 915 23.49 26.13 -4.83
CA ILE A 915 24.60 26.91 -5.41
C ILE A 915 25.84 26.76 -4.49
N PRO A 916 27.00 26.25 -4.99
CA PRO A 916 28.20 26.09 -4.18
C PRO A 916 28.80 27.45 -3.78
N LEU A 917 29.33 27.55 -2.56
CA LEU A 917 29.99 28.76 -2.05
C LEU A 917 31.45 28.82 -2.53
N ARG A 918 31.83 29.90 -3.23
CA ARG A 918 33.21 30.12 -3.70
C ARG A 918 34.06 30.74 -2.59
N ILE A 919 34.67 29.90 -1.76
CA ILE A 919 35.55 30.31 -0.65
C ILE A 919 36.80 29.40 -0.65
N PRO A 920 38.02 29.92 -0.39
CA PRO A 920 39.22 29.08 -0.36
C PRO A 920 39.14 27.99 0.72
N CYS A 921 39.45 26.74 0.34
CA CYS A 921 39.52 25.61 1.29
C CYS A 921 40.49 25.93 2.43
N GLY A 922 39.97 25.99 3.67
CA GLY A 922 40.75 26.25 4.89
C GLY A 922 40.65 27.68 5.47
N THR A 923 39.84 28.58 4.91
CA THR A 923 39.71 29.98 5.42
C THR A 923 38.54 30.22 6.36
N VAL A 924 37.74 29.19 6.66
CA VAL A 924 36.57 29.31 7.54
C VAL A 924 36.81 28.49 8.80
N GLU A 925 36.93 29.14 9.97
CA GLU A 925 36.65 28.48 11.24
C GLU A 925 35.13 28.17 11.25
N PHE A 926 34.76 26.97 10.82
CA PHE A 926 33.35 26.59 10.60
C PHE A 926 32.49 26.56 11.88
N SER A 927 33.08 26.80 13.06
CA SER A 927 32.37 26.98 14.33
C SER A 927 31.52 28.26 14.40
N SER A 928 31.72 29.24 13.51
CA SER A 928 31.07 30.56 13.62
C SER A 928 29.93 30.82 12.64
N LEU A 929 29.65 29.93 11.68
CA LEU A 929 28.69 30.19 10.60
C LEU A 929 27.31 29.51 10.76
N SER A 930 27.16 28.54 11.66
CA SER A 930 25.86 27.88 11.92
C SER A 930 24.87 28.74 12.72
N PHE A 931 25.32 29.82 13.37
CA PHE A 931 24.48 30.58 14.33
C PHE A 931 23.90 31.89 13.79
N ARG A 932 24.44 32.45 12.70
CA ARG A 932 24.02 33.77 12.19
C ARG A 932 22.81 33.72 11.26
N ASN A 933 22.60 32.59 10.57
CA ASN A 933 21.59 32.47 9.52
C ASN A 933 20.22 31.97 9.99
N VAL A 934 20.04 31.64 11.28
CA VAL A 934 18.74 31.20 11.80
C VAL A 934 17.96 32.33 12.48
N PHE A 935 18.61 33.32 13.12
CA PHE A 935 17.89 34.31 13.96
C PHE A 935 18.24 35.80 13.75
N GLY A 936 19.20 36.15 12.88
CA GLY A 936 19.44 37.55 12.49
C GLY A 936 19.83 38.55 13.61
N LEU A 937 20.21 38.08 14.81
CA LEU A 937 20.53 38.92 15.97
C LEU A 937 21.91 38.54 16.57
N SER A 938 22.58 39.51 17.20
CA SER A 938 23.88 39.34 17.86
C SER A 938 23.78 38.58 19.19
N LYS A 939 24.89 37.99 19.65
CA LYS A 939 24.96 37.25 20.94
C LYS A 939 24.48 38.09 22.13
N THR A 940 24.70 39.40 22.09
CA THR A 940 24.29 40.35 23.14
C THR A 940 22.77 40.59 23.13
N GLU A 941 22.16 40.63 21.95
CA GLU A 941 20.71 40.78 21.77
C GLU A 941 19.97 39.50 22.18
N ILE A 942 20.52 38.32 21.85
CA ILE A 942 19.95 37.03 22.28
C ILE A 942 20.08 36.86 23.79
N PHE A 943 21.18 37.27 24.42
CA PHE A 943 21.30 37.25 25.87
C PHE A 943 20.26 38.15 26.54
N MET A 944 20.00 39.35 25.98
CA MET A 944 18.91 40.22 26.45
C MET A 944 17.53 39.58 26.26
N ILE A 945 17.26 38.92 25.13
CA ILE A 945 15.99 38.24 24.87
C ILE A 945 15.81 37.03 25.80
N ILE A 946 16.86 36.25 26.05
CA ILE A 946 16.82 35.11 26.99
C ILE A 946 16.59 35.62 28.42
N VAL A 947 17.22 36.72 28.83
CA VAL A 947 16.95 37.35 30.13
C VAL A 947 15.52 37.86 30.20
N ILE A 948 15.00 38.51 29.16
CA ILE A 948 13.60 38.97 29.09
C ILE A 948 12.63 37.79 29.13
N LEU A 949 12.90 36.70 28.40
CA LEU A 949 12.08 35.49 28.39
C LEU A 949 12.14 34.75 29.71
N LEU A 950 13.30 34.66 30.37
CA LEU A 950 13.43 34.07 31.71
C LEU A 950 12.72 34.90 32.77
N VAL A 951 12.81 36.23 32.70
CA VAL A 951 12.04 37.14 33.57
C VAL A 951 10.54 37.01 33.28
N SER A 952 10.14 36.89 32.02
CA SER A 952 8.74 36.68 31.62
C SER A 952 8.22 35.31 32.08
N PHE A 953 9.02 34.24 31.97
CA PHE A 953 8.67 32.89 32.44
C PHE A 953 8.61 32.84 33.97
N ALA A 954 9.50 33.54 34.67
CA ALA A 954 9.44 33.70 36.11
C ALA A 954 8.18 34.48 36.53
N LEU A 955 7.82 35.54 35.80
CA LEU A 955 6.60 36.32 36.04
C LEU A 955 5.33 35.49 35.77
N ILE A 956 5.29 34.74 34.67
CA ILE A 956 4.18 33.84 34.31
C ILE A 956 4.07 32.70 35.33
N SER A 957 5.19 32.13 35.78
CA SER A 957 5.19 31.09 36.82
C SER A 957 4.76 31.64 38.17
N PHE A 958 5.11 32.89 38.49
CA PHE A 958 4.66 33.59 39.69
C PHE A 958 3.15 33.91 39.65
N ILE A 959 2.65 34.36 38.48
CA ILE A 959 1.22 34.58 38.23
C ILE A 959 0.44 33.26 38.27
N ALA A 960 0.95 32.19 37.66
CA ALA A 960 0.34 30.86 37.68
C ALA A 960 0.32 30.26 39.10
N TYR A 961 1.37 30.47 39.91
CA TYR A 961 1.39 30.09 41.31
C TYR A 961 0.36 30.87 42.14
N PHE A 962 0.21 32.18 41.89
CA PHE A 962 -0.80 33.01 42.55
C PHE A 962 -2.22 32.62 42.15
N LEU A 963 -2.47 32.37 40.85
CA LEU A 963 -3.76 31.87 40.33
C LEU A 963 -4.08 30.47 40.87
N TYR A 964 -3.07 29.61 41.02
CA TYR A 964 -3.24 28.29 41.64
C TYR A 964 -3.61 28.41 43.14
N LYS A 965 -2.92 29.27 43.91
CA LYS A 965 -3.28 29.56 45.30
C LYS A 965 -4.66 30.22 45.42
N TYR A 966 -5.02 31.13 44.51
CA TYR A 966 -6.33 31.76 44.44
C TYR A 966 -7.43 30.74 44.15
N LYS A 967 -7.19 29.80 43.22
CA LYS A 967 -8.12 28.70 42.89
C LYS A 967 -8.28 27.71 44.06
N GLN A 968 -7.23 27.46 44.84
CA GLN A 968 -7.29 26.68 46.09
C GLN A 968 -8.10 27.41 47.18
N LEU A 969 -7.95 28.74 47.33
CA LEU A 969 -8.74 29.57 48.25
C LEU A 969 -10.22 29.64 47.84
N CYS A 970 -10.51 29.73 46.53
CA CYS A 970 -11.87 29.69 45.99
C CYS A 970 -12.53 28.30 46.12
N LYS A 971 -11.76 27.20 46.06
CA LYS A 971 -12.26 25.86 46.36
C LYS A 971 -12.55 25.67 47.86
N LYS A 972 -11.75 26.24 48.76
CA LYS A 972 -12.02 26.24 50.21
C LYS A 972 -13.24 27.11 50.60
N LYS A 973 -13.55 28.17 49.86
CA LYS A 973 -14.76 28.99 50.06
C LYS A 973 -16.05 28.40 49.42
N LYS A 974 -15.96 27.36 48.59
CA LYS A 974 -17.12 26.69 47.96
C LYS A 974 -17.61 25.43 48.70
N GLN A 975 -17.00 25.06 49.83
CA GLN A 975 -17.41 23.90 50.65
C GLN A 975 -17.97 24.26 52.05
N GLU A 976 -18.29 25.53 52.30
CA GLU A 976 -19.04 26.00 53.47
C GLU A 976 -20.00 27.11 52.94
N LYS A 977 -21.33 27.13 53.04
CA LYS A 977 -22.43 26.46 53.77
C LYS A 977 -23.74 26.92 53.03
N PRO A 978 -24.93 27.02 53.66
CA PRO A 978 -26.08 26.12 53.59
C PRO A 978 -27.29 26.69 52.80
N ASN A 979 -28.35 25.88 52.73
CA ASN A 979 -29.73 26.17 52.35
C ASN A 979 -30.20 27.64 52.40
N GLY A 980 -30.95 28.05 51.36
CA GLY A 980 -32.13 28.91 51.54
C GLY A 980 -32.23 30.17 50.66
N LEU A 981 -33.29 30.17 49.83
CA LEU A 981 -34.13 31.31 49.42
C LEU A 981 -33.73 32.23 48.24
N LYS A 982 -34.52 32.06 47.17
CA LYS A 982 -35.32 33.05 46.38
C LYS A 982 -34.78 34.47 46.15
N GLY A 983 -34.72 34.85 44.87
CA GLY A 983 -34.74 36.25 44.41
C GLY A 983 -34.48 36.37 42.91
N VAL A 984 -35.22 37.23 42.22
CA VAL A 984 -35.45 37.31 40.75
C VAL A 984 -34.39 38.23 40.06
N PRO A 985 -34.54 38.71 38.79
CA PRO A 985 -33.76 38.33 37.59
C PRO A 985 -32.80 39.41 37.03
N TYR A 986 -32.01 38.98 36.03
CA TYR A 986 -31.38 39.71 34.90
C TYR A 986 -31.30 41.26 34.93
N SER A 987 -30.09 41.78 34.72
CA SER A 987 -29.83 42.84 33.74
C SER A 987 -28.37 42.83 33.28
N ASP A 988 -28.21 43.26 32.03
CA ASP A 988 -27.02 43.39 31.20
C ASP A 988 -25.81 44.08 31.85
N ASP A 989 -24.61 43.70 31.39
CA ASP A 989 -23.59 44.61 30.84
C ASP A 989 -22.20 43.95 30.88
N GLU A 990 -21.69 43.57 29.70
CA GLU A 990 -20.26 43.66 29.36
C GLU A 990 -19.81 45.15 29.50
N PRO A 991 -18.51 45.50 29.67
CA PRO A 991 -17.38 44.87 28.96
C PRO A 991 -15.99 44.85 29.68
N ASP A 992 -15.03 44.30 28.94
CA ASP A 992 -13.57 44.56 28.92
C ASP A 992 -12.68 44.12 30.09
N VAL A 993 -11.92 43.02 29.87
CA VAL A 993 -10.49 42.98 29.44
C VAL A 993 -9.97 41.53 29.53
#